data_AF-A0A554IEX4-F1
#
_entry.id   AF-A0A554IEX4-F1
#
_cell.length_a   1.000
_cell.length_b   1.000
_cell.length_c   1.000
_cell.angle_alpha   90.00
_cell.angle_beta   90.00
_cell.angle_gamma   90.00
#
_symmetry.space_group_name_H-M   'P 1'
#
loop_
_entity.id
_entity.type
_entity.pdbx_description
1 polymer ?
#
loop_
_entity_poly.entity_id
_entity_poly.type
_entity_poly.pdbx_seq_one_letter_code
_entity_poly.pdbx_strand_id
1 'polypeptide(L)'
;MSKVINTKFAVLLAGVAILAALVVGMTMALSASAATYSFATNLKQGMTNSDVMNLQKLLNSDAATQVASTGAGSPGNETNYFGSLTKAAVIKWQNKYASSVLAPVGLTSGTGFFGASSRAFANGMSATPTTPTTPSTPVAAGSVSVSGATQPGNGLLVQSASRVPFTKVTLTAGSSDVTVNSITVERAGAAVDSVFAGVVLLDEDGSQVGIAKTFNSNHQASVGDAFVVRANTSRTMTIAGNAAADLSTKAGQVVALNVVGLNTSATVSGSMPIVGAMHTVNASLSIGTATVAISSFDPNSTQSKEIGTTNFKFAGIRLTAGSAEQVRLRSIRWNQTGSVGASDLANVKTYVDGTAYDTMVSSDGKYFTTTFGSGIVIDKGLGKDIWVQGDIVGSSSAGRTVKFDIYKSTDVFMTGETYGYGITAPAGSGTAANATSEFTAGTPWFDGSLQNVSAGSVSTVSKAASVAAQNIAVNVPNQVLGGFEVDLKGEPISVQSMVFTVASTTPSGTATVTSVLTSVSLYGPNGNVVAGPVDAVASTGSNQTVTFTDTVTFPIGKGVYTLKGKVPSSIGNGSTYIVSTTPSSQWTTVTGQTTGNTISLSTLSTAVAMNTMTVKAAALAITVASTPSAQSITAGTAKTFANYQLDASQSGEDVRFSSIPLNLTLGGSATASMVSACQLYDGSTVLNTGSNIPTVASGSNTFTLDQTLTVAKGSVKTLTLKCNLTGTSANNTFAWGIAASPSITVTGVTSSNDVTETVTASNGPTMTIGTSALTVTKDSSSPAYAVVTGGSTGVTIGGLRFHAANEAINLTKVALQLTNTASSSAASLVQVTLWDGSTQVGSATFTGNSRNATSTLSGTFQIPKDGDKVLTIKADLGNVGTGLATSSSGALIAVDYDGTDTTGTQGTGVDSGTTISQGSSSDTAMSGVRVMKSYPTVAKQTSGLSSTLIAQSGIDLYRFSITANTAGDIGLNELTINVATSSASTANGTTSVTNLLVKAYTDSGFSNVVGGSYTAGQVVDTIAGLVSSGDNVAALSSPLTIPAGQTYYFKVVGDVAQVAGTTGSAGTVTTKISGDAAYPALAALMGQYATGLGNFVWSPLSTTTAATANLDWTNGYQITGLPSGGTDSFTLSK
;
A
#
# COMPACT_ATOMS: atom_id res chain seq x y z
N MET A 1 -58.45 54.79 48.26
CA MET A 1 -58.64 55.50 46.97
C MET A 1 -57.82 56.79 46.80
N SER A 2 -57.31 57.45 47.85
CA SER A 2 -56.54 58.72 47.68
C SER A 2 -55.04 58.57 47.31
N LYS A 3 -54.44 57.38 47.42
CA LYS A 3 -53.00 57.17 47.14
C LYS A 3 -52.65 56.81 45.69
N VAL A 4 -53.63 56.39 44.87
CA VAL A 4 -53.44 56.01 43.46
C VAL A 4 -53.67 57.20 42.50
N ILE A 5 -54.34 58.26 42.98
CA ILE A 5 -54.57 59.50 42.21
C ILE A 5 -53.34 60.42 42.24
N ASN A 6 -52.58 60.46 43.36
CA ASN A 6 -51.38 61.29 43.47
C ASN A 6 -50.18 60.79 42.65
N THR A 7 -50.05 59.48 42.39
CA THR A 7 -48.96 58.95 41.55
C THR A 7 -49.20 59.20 40.06
N LYS A 8 -50.46 59.31 39.63
CA LYS A 8 -50.81 59.65 38.25
C LYS A 8 -50.69 61.15 37.94
N PHE A 9 -50.84 62.03 38.93
CA PHE A 9 -50.59 63.47 38.78
C PHE A 9 -49.10 63.83 38.71
N ALA A 10 -48.22 63.12 39.41
CA ALA A 10 -46.76 63.36 39.36
C ALA A 10 -46.14 62.97 38.01
N VAL A 11 -46.65 61.90 37.37
CA VAL A 11 -46.20 61.45 36.04
C VAL A 11 -46.72 62.38 34.93
N LEU A 12 -47.91 63.00 35.11
CA LEU A 12 -48.44 63.99 34.18
C LEU A 12 -47.70 65.35 34.29
N LEU A 13 -47.30 65.79 35.48
CA LEU A 13 -46.50 67.01 35.67
C LEU A 13 -45.06 66.87 35.13
N ALA A 14 -44.44 65.69 35.21
CA ALA A 14 -43.14 65.42 34.61
C ALA A 14 -43.19 65.41 33.07
N GLY A 15 -44.29 64.93 32.49
CA GLY A 15 -44.52 64.95 31.03
C GLY A 15 -44.74 66.36 30.45
N VAL A 16 -45.41 67.24 31.19
CA VAL A 16 -45.66 68.64 30.74
C VAL A 16 -44.41 69.52 30.90
N ALA A 17 -43.55 69.28 31.90
CA ALA A 17 -42.28 70.01 32.07
C ALA A 17 -41.25 69.69 30.97
N ILE A 18 -41.22 68.45 30.47
CA ILE A 18 -40.35 68.03 29.36
C ILE A 18 -40.86 68.58 28.02
N LEU A 19 -42.18 68.70 27.85
CA LEU A 19 -42.76 69.29 26.64
C LEU A 19 -42.62 70.83 26.60
N ALA A 20 -42.68 71.52 27.74
CA ALA A 20 -42.44 72.96 27.83
C ALA A 20 -40.95 73.35 27.66
N ALA A 21 -40.01 72.52 28.12
CA ALA A 21 -38.57 72.73 27.88
C ALA A 21 -38.19 72.51 26.39
N LEU A 22 -38.89 71.63 25.68
CA LEU A 22 -38.67 71.38 24.26
C LEU A 22 -39.22 72.50 23.37
N VAL A 23 -40.27 73.21 23.80
CA VAL A 23 -40.90 74.32 23.04
C VAL A 23 -40.21 75.67 23.30
N VAL A 24 -39.63 75.89 24.48
CA VAL A 24 -38.86 77.13 24.77
C VAL A 24 -37.42 77.08 24.25
N GLY A 25 -36.82 75.88 24.11
CA GLY A 25 -35.51 75.72 23.47
C GLY A 25 -35.50 75.94 21.96
N MET A 26 -36.67 75.96 21.32
CA MET A 26 -36.81 76.07 19.86
C MET A 26 -37.06 77.52 19.37
N THR A 27 -37.22 78.50 20.27
CA THR A 27 -37.53 79.90 19.92
C THR A 27 -36.43 80.92 20.28
N MET A 28 -35.23 80.48 20.69
CA MET A 28 -34.10 81.37 21.02
C MET A 28 -32.79 80.90 20.35
N ALA A 29 -32.77 80.81 19.01
CA ALA A 29 -31.53 80.78 18.23
C ALA A 29 -31.74 81.30 16.79
N LEU A 30 -32.55 82.35 16.63
CA LEU A 30 -32.53 83.20 15.44
C LEU A 30 -31.54 84.33 15.70
N SER A 31 -30.27 84.11 15.35
CA SER A 31 -29.26 85.12 14.97
C SER A 31 -27.84 84.56 15.15
N ALA A 32 -27.43 83.63 14.30
CA ALA A 32 -26.02 83.43 13.98
C ALA A 32 -25.97 82.95 12.54
N SER A 33 -25.60 83.83 11.61
CA SER A 33 -25.38 83.46 10.22
C SER A 33 -24.36 82.31 10.19
N ALA A 34 -24.73 81.16 9.65
CA ALA A 34 -23.80 80.08 9.38
C ALA A 34 -22.77 80.59 8.38
N ALA A 35 -21.62 81.01 8.88
CA ALA A 35 -20.52 81.45 8.05
C ALA A 35 -19.98 80.22 7.31
N THR A 36 -20.24 80.16 6.01
CA THR A 36 -19.65 79.20 5.08
C THR A 36 -18.14 79.43 5.02
N TYR A 37 -17.36 78.48 5.52
CA TYR A 37 -15.89 78.50 5.43
C TYR A 37 -15.44 77.53 4.33
N SER A 38 -14.64 78.03 3.38
CA SER A 38 -13.95 77.20 2.40
C SER A 38 -12.47 77.14 2.75
N PHE A 39 -11.98 75.96 3.08
CA PHE A 39 -10.58 75.71 3.39
C PHE A 39 -9.85 75.24 2.12
N ALA A 40 -8.97 76.09 1.59
CA ALA A 40 -8.15 75.75 0.42
C ALA A 40 -6.77 75.19 0.81
N THR A 41 -6.25 75.59 1.98
CA THR A 41 -4.85 75.34 2.37
C THR A 41 -4.74 74.26 3.46
N ASN A 42 -3.80 73.31 3.33
CA ASN A 42 -3.44 72.41 4.44
C ASN A 42 -2.95 73.22 5.64
N LEU A 43 -3.51 73.02 6.84
CA LEU A 43 -3.11 73.79 8.04
C LEU A 43 -2.37 72.92 9.06
N LYS A 44 -1.31 73.47 9.66
CA LYS A 44 -0.53 72.83 10.73
C LYS A 44 -0.09 73.84 11.77
N GLN A 45 0.30 73.36 12.94
CA GLN A 45 0.82 74.20 14.02
C GLN A 45 2.00 75.07 13.55
N GLY A 46 1.97 76.36 13.92
CA GLY A 46 2.94 77.38 13.52
C GLY A 46 2.53 78.21 12.30
N MET A 47 1.44 77.87 11.61
CA MET A 47 0.94 78.67 10.48
C MET A 47 0.12 79.88 10.93
N THR A 48 0.25 81.00 10.21
CA THR A 48 -0.56 82.21 10.41
C THR A 48 -1.28 82.60 9.11
N ASN A 49 -2.60 82.42 9.01
CA ASN A 49 -3.40 82.86 7.85
C ASN A 49 -4.91 82.93 8.15
N SER A 50 -5.71 83.40 7.18
CA SER A 50 -7.17 83.51 7.29
C SER A 50 -7.90 82.16 7.40
N ASP A 51 -7.37 81.09 6.81
CA ASP A 51 -7.95 79.74 6.90
C ASP A 51 -7.83 79.20 8.34
N VAL A 52 -6.78 79.56 9.08
CA VAL A 52 -6.64 79.22 10.51
C VAL A 52 -7.71 79.92 11.35
N MET A 53 -7.97 81.20 11.09
CA MET A 53 -9.03 81.95 11.76
C MET A 53 -10.40 81.29 11.52
N ASN A 54 -10.70 80.92 10.27
CA ASN A 54 -11.93 80.22 9.91
C ASN A 54 -12.00 78.81 10.54
N LEU A 55 -10.86 78.12 10.66
CA LEU A 55 -10.79 76.81 11.29
C LEU A 55 -11.08 76.93 12.79
N GLN A 56 -10.55 77.94 13.47
CA GLN A 56 -10.87 78.21 14.88
C GLN A 56 -12.36 78.49 15.07
N LYS A 57 -13.00 79.25 14.15
CA LYS A 57 -14.45 79.48 14.19
C LYS A 57 -15.26 78.20 13.98
N LEU A 58 -14.85 77.34 13.04
CA LEU A 58 -15.46 76.02 12.85
C LEU A 58 -15.33 75.16 14.12
N LEU A 59 -14.13 75.09 14.70
CA LEU A 59 -13.86 74.30 15.91
C LEU A 59 -14.63 74.83 17.13
N ASN A 60 -14.79 76.15 17.24
CA ASN A 60 -15.54 76.83 18.29
C ASN A 60 -17.07 76.73 18.14
N SER A 61 -17.57 76.29 16.98
CA SER A 61 -19.01 76.06 16.76
C SER A 61 -19.57 74.87 17.56
N ASP A 62 -18.69 74.03 18.10
CA ASP A 62 -19.03 72.84 18.86
C ASP A 62 -18.21 72.79 20.15
N ALA A 63 -18.91 72.70 21.30
CA ALA A 63 -18.28 72.68 22.61
C ALA A 63 -17.29 71.51 22.78
N ALA A 64 -17.47 70.39 22.08
CA ALA A 64 -16.57 69.23 22.15
C ALA A 64 -15.23 69.47 21.43
N THR A 65 -15.17 70.45 20.51
CA THR A 65 -13.99 70.75 19.70
C THR A 65 -13.47 72.17 19.90
N GLN A 66 -14.02 72.91 20.87
CA GLN A 66 -13.66 74.29 21.16
C GLN A 66 -12.16 74.46 21.43
N VAL A 67 -11.58 75.54 20.86
CA VAL A 67 -10.14 75.85 20.96
C VAL A 67 -9.79 76.36 22.37
N ALA A 68 -10.58 77.29 22.91
CA ALA A 68 -10.45 77.82 24.27
C ALA A 68 -11.78 78.41 24.76
N SER A 69 -12.00 78.45 26.09
CA SER A 69 -13.20 79.07 26.69
C SER A 69 -13.06 80.59 26.89
N THR A 70 -11.84 81.10 27.06
CA THR A 70 -11.52 82.54 27.20
C THR A 70 -10.16 82.86 26.58
N GLY A 71 -9.94 84.10 26.14
CA GLY A 71 -8.66 84.57 25.59
C GLY A 71 -8.49 84.25 24.10
N ALA A 72 -7.26 84.37 23.59
CA ALA A 72 -6.94 84.17 22.17
C ALA A 72 -7.34 82.76 21.68
N GLY A 73 -8.17 82.70 20.65
CA GLY A 73 -8.72 81.46 20.09
C GLY A 73 -10.10 81.07 20.64
N SER A 74 -10.64 81.75 21.65
CA SER A 74 -12.02 81.51 22.14
C SER A 74 -13.10 82.10 21.21
N PRO A 75 -14.38 81.70 21.31
CA PRO A 75 -15.44 82.24 20.45
C PRO A 75 -15.47 83.77 20.45
N GLY A 76 -15.39 84.38 19.26
CA GLY A 76 -15.34 85.85 19.09
C GLY A 76 -13.97 86.48 19.34
N ASN A 77 -12.97 85.70 19.76
CA ASN A 77 -11.57 86.09 19.91
C ASN A 77 -10.65 85.15 19.10
N GLU A 78 -11.13 84.60 17.98
CA GLU A 78 -10.31 83.75 17.12
C GLU A 78 -9.10 84.52 16.59
N THR A 79 -8.02 83.80 16.30
CA THR A 79 -6.77 84.35 15.81
C THR A 79 -6.39 83.72 14.48
N ASN A 80 -5.55 84.39 13.71
CA ASN A 80 -5.00 83.83 12.48
C ASN A 80 -3.85 82.83 12.75
N TYR A 81 -3.44 82.59 14.00
CA TYR A 81 -2.30 81.74 14.35
C TYR A 81 -2.70 80.33 14.84
N PHE A 82 -2.12 79.29 14.24
CA PHE A 82 -2.40 77.90 14.58
C PHE A 82 -1.45 77.47 15.71
N GLY A 83 -1.89 77.70 16.95
CA GLY A 83 -1.15 77.34 18.16
C GLY A 83 -1.38 75.90 18.64
N SER A 84 -0.82 75.57 19.81
CA SER A 84 -1.00 74.26 20.45
C SER A 84 -2.47 73.98 20.81
N LEU A 85 -3.23 75.01 21.20
CA LEU A 85 -4.67 74.89 21.50
C LEU A 85 -5.48 74.56 20.25
N THR A 86 -5.20 75.21 19.12
CA THR A 86 -5.84 74.89 17.84
C THR A 86 -5.50 73.47 17.39
N LYS A 87 -4.25 73.02 17.59
CA LYS A 87 -3.85 71.62 17.30
C LYS A 87 -4.66 70.63 18.12
N ALA A 88 -4.79 70.86 19.43
CA ALA A 88 -5.57 69.99 20.31
C ALA A 88 -7.05 69.93 19.90
N ALA A 89 -7.64 71.08 19.53
CA ALA A 89 -8.99 71.16 19.00
C ALA A 89 -9.17 70.41 17.67
N VAL A 90 -8.21 70.51 16.74
CA VAL A 90 -8.22 69.73 15.49
C VAL A 90 -8.13 68.23 15.76
N ILE A 91 -7.31 67.78 16.72
CA ILE A 91 -7.24 66.36 17.09
C ILE A 91 -8.60 65.88 17.59
N LYS A 92 -9.25 66.63 18.49
CA LYS A 92 -10.59 66.30 18.98
C LYS A 92 -11.61 66.23 17.85
N TRP A 93 -11.59 67.21 16.94
CA TRP A 93 -12.48 67.25 15.78
C TRP A 93 -12.24 66.09 14.81
N GLN A 94 -10.98 65.77 14.53
CA GLN A 94 -10.60 64.62 13.69
C GLN A 94 -11.03 63.28 14.30
N ASN A 95 -10.85 63.10 15.61
CA ASN A 95 -11.32 61.91 16.32
C ASN A 95 -12.84 61.82 16.32
N LYS A 96 -13.54 62.95 16.49
CA LYS A 96 -15.00 63.01 16.45
C LYS A 96 -15.54 62.56 15.08
N TYR A 97 -14.83 62.87 14.00
CA TYR A 97 -15.21 62.50 12.62
C TYR A 97 -14.27 61.46 12.01
N ALA A 98 -13.75 60.55 12.84
CA ALA A 98 -12.70 59.61 12.45
C ALA A 98 -13.04 58.78 11.21
N SER A 99 -14.29 58.34 11.06
CA SER A 99 -14.75 57.55 9.92
C SER A 99 -14.66 58.29 8.58
N SER A 100 -14.82 59.62 8.59
CA SER A 100 -14.84 60.43 7.36
C SER A 100 -13.54 61.21 7.13
N VAL A 101 -12.75 61.45 8.18
CA VAL A 101 -11.53 62.27 8.12
C VAL A 101 -10.25 61.44 8.26
N LEU A 102 -10.25 60.42 9.12
CA LEU A 102 -9.04 59.66 9.48
C LEU A 102 -8.96 58.31 8.77
N ALA A 103 -10.07 57.55 8.74
CA ALA A 103 -10.14 56.23 8.10
C ALA A 103 -9.78 56.26 6.60
N PRO A 104 -10.21 57.24 5.78
CA PRO A 104 -9.86 57.27 4.35
C PRO A 104 -8.36 57.45 4.06
N VAL A 105 -7.59 57.93 5.06
CA VAL A 105 -6.13 58.14 4.94
C VAL A 105 -5.33 57.21 5.86
N GLY A 106 -5.96 56.16 6.38
CA GLY A 106 -5.29 55.12 7.18
C GLY A 106 -4.84 55.57 8.58
N LEU A 107 -5.42 56.64 9.12
CA LEU A 107 -5.09 57.13 10.47
C LEU A 107 -6.13 56.62 11.47
N THR A 108 -5.66 56.18 12.64
CA THR A 108 -6.51 55.67 13.74
C THR A 108 -6.71 56.70 14.85
N SER A 109 -5.94 57.80 14.84
CA SER A 109 -6.07 58.92 15.78
C SER A 109 -5.73 60.26 15.11
N GLY A 110 -6.39 61.32 15.55
CA GLY A 110 -6.19 62.68 15.07
C GLY A 110 -4.75 63.15 15.27
N THR A 111 -4.18 63.76 14.24
CA THR A 111 -2.78 64.20 14.21
C THR A 111 -2.64 65.70 14.51
N GLY A 112 -3.75 66.44 14.44
CA GLY A 112 -3.76 67.89 14.56
C GLY A 112 -3.29 68.60 13.29
N PHE A 113 -3.10 67.84 12.20
CA PHE A 113 -2.84 68.35 10.87
C PHE A 113 -4.15 68.42 10.07
N PHE A 114 -4.57 69.62 9.66
CA PHE A 114 -5.78 69.84 8.89
C PHE A 114 -5.49 69.65 7.39
N GLY A 115 -5.32 68.38 7.02
CA GLY A 115 -4.93 67.92 5.69
C GLY A 115 -6.08 67.85 4.67
N ALA A 116 -5.84 67.21 3.52
CA ALA A 116 -6.80 67.12 2.42
C ALA A 116 -8.13 66.46 2.83
N SER A 117 -8.10 65.38 3.61
CA SER A 117 -9.32 64.72 4.10
C SER A 117 -10.11 65.61 5.08
N SER A 118 -9.42 66.28 6.01
CA SER A 118 -10.05 67.24 6.94
C SER A 118 -10.71 68.40 6.20
N ARG A 119 -10.07 68.95 5.16
CA ARG A 119 -10.64 70.05 4.36
C ARG A 119 -11.83 69.61 3.54
N ALA A 120 -11.73 68.48 2.84
CA ALA A 120 -12.83 67.97 2.03
C ALA A 120 -14.08 67.77 2.89
N PHE A 121 -13.92 67.18 4.07
CA PHE A 121 -15.01 66.95 5.00
C PHE A 121 -15.55 68.26 5.60
N ALA A 122 -14.68 69.17 6.06
CA ALA A 122 -15.10 70.46 6.60
C ALA A 122 -15.80 71.37 5.57
N ASN A 123 -15.35 71.36 4.31
CA ASN A 123 -16.04 72.07 3.22
C ASN A 123 -17.40 71.43 2.92
N GLY A 124 -17.52 70.11 3.05
CA GLY A 124 -18.78 69.37 2.89
C GLY A 124 -19.79 69.58 4.02
N MET A 125 -19.33 69.90 5.25
CA MET A 125 -20.20 70.17 6.40
C MET A 125 -21.03 71.45 6.27
N SER A 126 -20.70 72.34 5.33
CA SER A 126 -21.48 73.56 5.07
C SER A 126 -22.53 73.39 3.96
N ALA A 127 -22.73 72.18 3.41
CA ALA A 127 -23.76 71.93 2.42
C ALA A 127 -25.04 71.38 3.09
N THR A 128 -26.07 72.23 3.23
CA THR A 128 -27.45 71.79 3.55
C THR A 128 -28.37 71.98 2.32
N PRO A 129 -29.49 71.22 2.27
CA PRO A 129 -30.17 70.76 1.06
C PRO A 129 -31.00 71.84 0.38
N THR A 130 -31.10 71.77 -0.95
CA THR A 130 -32.03 72.58 -1.75
C THR A 130 -33.28 71.78 -2.15
N THR A 131 -34.43 72.31 -1.77
CA THR A 131 -35.72 72.10 -2.45
C THR A 131 -36.38 73.49 -2.55
N PRO A 132 -37.32 73.69 -3.47
CA PRO A 132 -37.18 74.09 -4.86
C PRO A 132 -37.11 75.63 -5.05
N THR A 133 -36.36 76.12 -6.05
CA THR A 133 -36.51 77.50 -6.55
C THR A 133 -36.91 77.50 -8.02
N THR A 134 -37.99 78.20 -8.33
CA THR A 134 -38.39 78.59 -9.68
C THR A 134 -37.34 79.54 -10.30
N PRO A 135 -37.37 79.69 -11.63
CA PRO A 135 -36.35 79.23 -12.57
C PRO A 135 -35.18 80.21 -12.72
N SER A 136 -33.95 79.68 -12.67
CA SER A 136 -32.79 80.30 -13.31
C SER A 136 -32.39 79.46 -14.51
N THR A 137 -32.02 80.16 -15.58
CA THR A 137 -31.71 79.64 -16.92
C THR A 137 -30.71 78.47 -16.92
N PRO A 138 -30.89 77.49 -17.83
CA PRO A 138 -30.44 76.11 -17.64
C PRO A 138 -28.91 75.98 -17.77
N VAL A 139 -28.27 75.32 -16.78
CA VAL A 139 -27.03 74.58 -17.04
C VAL A 139 -27.42 73.42 -17.94
N ALA A 140 -26.80 73.33 -19.13
CA ALA A 140 -27.19 72.40 -20.19
C ALA A 140 -27.35 70.97 -19.67
N ALA A 141 -28.59 70.56 -19.38
CA ALA A 141 -28.95 69.17 -19.21
C ALA A 141 -28.58 68.49 -20.53
N GLY A 142 -27.79 67.41 -20.47
CA GLY A 142 -27.48 66.62 -21.66
C GLY A 142 -28.76 66.31 -22.43
N SER A 143 -28.69 66.25 -23.75
CA SER A 143 -29.83 65.83 -24.56
C SER A 143 -29.86 64.30 -24.66
N VAL A 144 -31.05 63.72 -24.60
CA VAL A 144 -31.27 62.33 -25.02
C VAL A 144 -32.30 62.32 -26.14
N SER A 145 -31.95 61.70 -27.26
CA SER A 145 -32.91 61.43 -28.31
C SER A 145 -33.49 60.03 -28.13
N VAL A 146 -34.78 59.89 -28.39
CA VAL A 146 -35.51 58.63 -28.33
C VAL A 146 -36.19 58.37 -29.66
N SER A 147 -35.95 57.19 -30.19
CA SER A 147 -36.51 56.74 -31.45
C SER A 147 -36.97 55.30 -31.33
N GLY A 148 -37.95 54.92 -32.17
CA GLY A 148 -38.30 53.52 -32.31
C GLY A 148 -37.14 52.77 -32.96
N ALA A 149 -36.72 51.67 -32.35
CA ALA A 149 -35.84 50.71 -33.02
C ALA A 149 -36.66 49.81 -33.96
N THR A 150 -36.02 48.82 -34.59
CA THR A 150 -36.74 47.73 -35.28
C THR A 150 -37.70 47.07 -34.29
N GLN A 151 -39.00 47.29 -34.48
CA GLN A 151 -40.01 46.79 -33.57
C GLN A 151 -40.12 45.26 -33.66
N PRO A 152 -40.51 44.59 -32.55
CA PRO A 152 -40.91 43.19 -32.61
C PRO A 152 -42.06 43.00 -33.61
N GLY A 153 -42.15 41.82 -34.22
CA GLY A 153 -43.29 41.48 -35.07
C GLY A 153 -44.56 41.21 -34.23
N ASN A 154 -45.73 41.46 -34.82
CA ASN A 154 -47.00 41.05 -34.21
C ASN A 154 -47.01 39.52 -34.01
N GLY A 155 -47.59 39.06 -32.90
CA GLY A 155 -47.44 37.66 -32.46
C GLY A 155 -48.40 37.29 -31.33
N LEU A 156 -48.07 36.28 -30.54
CA LEU A 156 -48.92 35.84 -29.41
C LEU A 156 -48.35 36.29 -28.06
N LEU A 157 -49.24 36.75 -27.16
CA LEU A 157 -48.98 36.83 -25.72
C LEU A 157 -49.51 35.55 -25.08
N VAL A 158 -48.63 34.58 -24.87
CA VAL A 158 -48.99 33.23 -24.44
C VAL A 158 -49.04 33.13 -22.92
N GLN A 159 -49.97 32.34 -22.39
CA GLN A 159 -50.12 32.08 -20.97
C GLN A 159 -48.79 31.73 -20.30
N SER A 160 -48.51 32.39 -19.17
CA SER A 160 -47.28 32.24 -18.37
C SER A 160 -45.96 32.62 -19.07
N ALA A 161 -45.98 33.11 -20.31
CA ALA A 161 -44.78 33.60 -20.98
C ALA A 161 -44.22 34.84 -20.27
N SER A 162 -42.93 34.85 -19.95
CA SER A 162 -42.25 36.03 -19.44
C SER A 162 -41.47 36.75 -20.54
N ARG A 163 -41.19 38.03 -20.33
CA ARG A 163 -40.33 38.86 -21.19
C ARG A 163 -40.76 38.90 -22.67
N VAL A 164 -42.06 38.84 -22.96
CA VAL A 164 -42.58 38.95 -24.33
C VAL A 164 -42.35 40.38 -24.85
N PRO A 165 -41.55 40.60 -25.91
CA PRO A 165 -41.12 41.93 -26.31
C PRO A 165 -42.23 42.67 -27.08
N PHE A 166 -42.66 43.83 -26.60
CA PHE A 166 -43.69 44.65 -27.26
C PHE A 166 -43.08 45.81 -28.03
N THR A 167 -42.22 46.60 -27.39
CA THR A 167 -41.71 47.85 -27.98
C THR A 167 -40.23 47.97 -27.76
N LYS A 168 -39.47 48.28 -28.82
CA LYS A 168 -38.03 48.58 -28.72
C LYS A 168 -37.79 50.06 -28.95
N VAL A 169 -36.99 50.67 -28.08
CA VAL A 169 -36.59 52.07 -28.19
C VAL A 169 -35.08 52.19 -28.18
N THR A 170 -34.54 53.06 -29.02
CA THR A 170 -33.12 53.45 -28.98
C THR A 170 -33.01 54.81 -28.33
N LEU A 171 -32.21 54.88 -27.27
CA LEU A 171 -31.89 56.08 -26.50
C LEU A 171 -30.47 56.50 -26.81
N THR A 172 -30.28 57.67 -27.41
CA THR A 172 -28.95 58.19 -27.76
C THR A 172 -28.67 59.45 -26.96
N ALA A 173 -27.65 59.40 -26.10
CA ALA A 173 -27.20 60.58 -25.36
C ALA A 173 -26.30 61.46 -26.23
N GLY A 174 -26.42 62.78 -26.07
CA GLY A 174 -25.52 63.77 -26.65
C GLY A 174 -24.13 63.72 -26.01
N SER A 175 -23.45 64.87 -25.88
CA SER A 175 -22.07 64.95 -25.39
C SER A 175 -21.88 64.74 -23.88
N SER A 176 -22.90 64.27 -23.16
CA SER A 176 -22.84 64.06 -21.71
C SER A 176 -23.63 62.82 -21.31
N ASP A 177 -23.22 62.16 -20.23
CA ASP A 177 -23.94 61.02 -19.66
C ASP A 177 -25.35 61.45 -19.25
N VAL A 178 -26.36 60.66 -19.63
CA VAL A 178 -27.76 60.90 -19.27
C VAL A 178 -28.26 59.76 -18.40
N THR A 179 -28.74 60.08 -17.21
CA THR A 179 -29.48 59.14 -16.36
C THR A 179 -30.96 59.13 -16.74
N VAL A 180 -31.47 57.98 -17.14
CA VAL A 180 -32.89 57.72 -17.34
C VAL A 180 -33.40 56.96 -16.13
N ASN A 181 -34.32 57.56 -15.37
CA ASN A 181 -34.84 57.00 -14.13
C ASN A 181 -35.88 55.90 -14.35
N SER A 182 -36.71 56.05 -15.40
CA SER A 182 -37.70 55.05 -15.83
C SER A 182 -38.27 55.42 -17.21
N ILE A 183 -38.91 54.44 -17.86
CA ILE A 183 -39.67 54.60 -19.10
C ILE A 183 -41.15 54.42 -18.79
N THR A 184 -41.98 55.40 -19.14
CA THR A 184 -43.43 55.31 -18.96
C THR A 184 -44.05 54.67 -20.20
N VAL A 185 -44.80 53.60 -19.96
CA VAL A 185 -45.48 52.81 -20.98
C VAL A 185 -46.98 52.85 -20.75
N GLU A 186 -47.76 52.81 -21.82
CA GLU A 186 -49.22 52.79 -21.81
C GLU A 186 -49.72 51.55 -22.56
N ARG A 187 -50.66 50.82 -21.94
CA ARG A 187 -51.30 49.67 -22.58
C ARG A 187 -52.33 50.16 -23.59
N ALA A 188 -52.19 49.70 -24.83
CA ALA A 188 -53.12 49.95 -25.93
C ALA A 188 -53.75 48.64 -26.44
N GLY A 189 -54.74 48.76 -27.33
CA GLY A 189 -55.49 47.64 -27.92
C GLY A 189 -56.75 47.25 -27.14
N ALA A 190 -57.55 46.35 -27.71
CA ALA A 190 -58.79 45.83 -27.12
C ALA A 190 -58.49 44.68 -26.13
N ALA A 191 -57.85 45.01 -25.01
CA ALA A 191 -57.47 44.08 -23.95
C ALA A 191 -57.58 44.70 -22.56
N VAL A 192 -57.76 43.87 -21.54
CA VAL A 192 -57.73 44.28 -20.13
C VAL A 192 -56.31 44.26 -19.57
N ASP A 193 -55.99 45.11 -18.58
CA ASP A 193 -54.64 45.18 -17.99
C ASP A 193 -54.20 43.85 -17.36
N SER A 194 -55.14 43.05 -16.87
CA SER A 194 -54.89 41.75 -16.22
C SER A 194 -54.46 40.63 -17.18
N VAL A 195 -54.26 40.92 -18.47
CA VAL A 195 -53.51 40.03 -19.38
C VAL A 195 -52.03 39.98 -19.02
N PHE A 196 -51.52 40.99 -18.31
CA PHE A 196 -50.15 41.03 -17.81
C PHE A 196 -50.08 40.69 -16.31
N ALA A 197 -49.15 39.81 -15.95
CA ALA A 197 -48.65 39.67 -14.57
C ALA A 197 -47.74 40.86 -14.19
N GLY A 198 -47.15 41.53 -15.18
CA GLY A 198 -46.40 42.78 -15.00
C GLY A 198 -45.64 43.16 -16.28
N VAL A 199 -45.15 44.38 -16.33
CA VAL A 199 -44.34 44.92 -17.43
C VAL A 199 -42.94 45.21 -16.95
N VAL A 200 -41.95 44.87 -17.76
CA VAL A 200 -40.53 44.96 -17.46
C VAL A 200 -39.79 45.76 -18.53
N LEU A 201 -38.66 46.33 -18.13
CA LEU A 201 -37.68 46.91 -19.03
C LEU A 201 -36.52 45.93 -19.18
N LEU A 202 -36.11 45.65 -20.41
CA LEU A 202 -34.94 44.85 -20.74
C LEU A 202 -33.88 45.73 -21.40
N ASP A 203 -32.62 45.48 -21.10
CA ASP A 203 -31.50 46.10 -21.82
C ASP A 203 -31.20 45.39 -23.15
N GLU A 204 -30.15 45.84 -23.83
CA GLU A 204 -29.66 45.30 -25.11
C GLU A 204 -29.34 43.80 -25.07
N ASP A 205 -28.96 43.25 -23.90
CA ASP A 205 -28.62 41.84 -23.70
C ASP A 205 -29.84 41.00 -23.26
N GLY A 206 -31.00 41.64 -23.09
CA GLY A 206 -32.23 41.00 -22.63
C GLY A 206 -32.30 40.84 -21.11
N SER A 207 -31.35 41.40 -20.35
CA SER A 207 -31.35 41.41 -18.89
C SER A 207 -32.39 42.40 -18.38
N GLN A 208 -33.04 42.08 -17.26
CA GLN A 208 -34.10 42.93 -16.73
C GLN A 208 -33.52 44.10 -15.92
N VAL A 209 -33.93 45.31 -16.29
CA VAL A 209 -33.63 46.55 -15.57
C VAL A 209 -34.80 46.87 -14.64
N GLY A 210 -34.56 46.81 -13.33
CA GLY A 210 -35.57 47.02 -12.30
C GLY A 210 -36.55 45.87 -12.09
N ILE A 211 -37.68 46.17 -11.46
CA ILE A 211 -38.74 45.19 -11.17
C ILE A 211 -39.91 45.31 -12.14
N ALA A 212 -40.68 44.22 -12.28
CA ALA A 212 -41.94 44.26 -12.98
C ALA A 212 -42.91 45.25 -12.31
N LYS A 213 -43.67 45.98 -13.13
CA LYS A 213 -44.67 46.96 -12.69
C LYS A 213 -46.04 46.59 -13.21
N THR A 214 -47.07 46.95 -12.44
CA THR A 214 -48.47 46.85 -12.85
C THR A 214 -48.97 48.21 -13.32
N PHE A 215 -50.08 48.20 -14.08
CA PHE A 215 -50.70 49.43 -14.58
C PHE A 215 -51.50 50.15 -13.49
N ASN A 216 -51.51 51.48 -13.58
CA ASN A 216 -52.43 52.33 -12.82
C ASN A 216 -53.79 52.46 -13.55
N SER A 217 -54.72 53.24 -12.99
CA SER A 217 -56.05 53.48 -13.58
C SER A 217 -56.05 54.17 -14.95
N ASN A 218 -54.92 54.74 -15.38
CA ASN A 218 -54.75 55.33 -16.71
C ASN A 218 -54.15 54.33 -17.71
N HIS A 219 -54.08 53.04 -17.36
CA HIS A 219 -53.40 52.01 -18.16
C HIS A 219 -51.90 52.28 -18.38
N GLN A 220 -51.25 53.02 -17.46
CA GLN A 220 -49.84 53.39 -17.57
C GLN A 220 -48.98 52.74 -16.47
N ALA A 221 -47.72 52.45 -16.79
CA ALA A 221 -46.70 51.95 -15.86
C ALA A 221 -45.34 52.59 -16.14
N SER A 222 -44.58 52.96 -15.10
CA SER A 222 -43.19 53.44 -15.24
C SER A 222 -42.21 52.31 -14.93
N VAL A 223 -41.61 51.73 -15.96
CA VAL A 223 -40.74 50.56 -15.89
C VAL A 223 -39.25 50.93 -15.94
N GLY A 224 -38.41 50.09 -15.34
CA GLY A 224 -36.97 50.35 -15.21
C GLY A 224 -36.59 50.96 -13.86
N ASP A 225 -35.38 50.64 -13.41
CA ASP A 225 -34.64 51.42 -12.43
C ASP A 225 -33.71 52.40 -13.16
N ALA A 226 -33.10 53.34 -12.43
CA ALA A 226 -32.20 54.32 -13.03
C ALA A 226 -31.02 53.67 -13.76
N PHE A 227 -30.82 54.00 -15.03
CA PHE A 227 -29.67 53.58 -15.83
C PHE A 227 -29.05 54.76 -16.58
N VAL A 228 -27.77 54.65 -16.88
CA VAL A 228 -27.02 55.69 -17.60
C VAL A 228 -26.86 55.30 -19.07
N VAL A 229 -27.16 56.25 -19.96
CA VAL A 229 -26.72 56.25 -21.35
C VAL A 229 -25.50 57.15 -21.42
N ARG A 230 -24.33 56.57 -21.75
CA ARG A 230 -23.08 57.34 -21.73
C ARG A 230 -23.01 58.35 -22.87
N ALA A 231 -22.26 59.43 -22.66
CA ALA A 231 -22.01 60.47 -23.65
C ALA A 231 -21.62 59.87 -25.00
N ASN A 232 -22.27 60.32 -26.07
CA ASN A 232 -22.07 59.91 -27.46
C ASN A 232 -22.33 58.41 -27.72
N THR A 233 -23.07 57.73 -26.84
CA THR A 233 -23.46 56.33 -27.02
C THR A 233 -24.97 56.19 -27.14
N SER A 234 -25.39 55.05 -27.68
CA SER A 234 -26.79 54.66 -27.74
C SER A 234 -27.01 53.37 -26.96
N ARG A 235 -28.16 53.26 -26.30
CA ARG A 235 -28.65 52.01 -25.72
C ARG A 235 -29.99 51.64 -26.32
N THR A 236 -30.18 50.37 -26.65
CA THR A 236 -31.47 49.88 -27.15
C THR A 236 -32.16 49.13 -26.04
N MET A 237 -33.31 49.63 -25.62
CA MET A 237 -34.10 49.06 -24.55
C MET A 237 -35.34 48.38 -25.11
N THR A 238 -35.75 47.27 -24.51
CA THR A 238 -36.96 46.54 -24.88
C THR A 238 -37.98 46.57 -23.75
N ILE A 239 -39.16 47.11 -24.03
CA ILE A 239 -40.33 47.02 -23.17
C ILE A 239 -40.95 45.65 -23.41
N ALA A 240 -41.06 44.86 -22.36
CA ALA A 240 -41.60 43.51 -22.44
C ALA A 240 -42.70 43.27 -21.40
N GLY A 241 -43.68 42.45 -21.76
CA GLY A 241 -44.77 42.04 -20.88
C GLY A 241 -44.58 40.61 -20.38
N ASN A 242 -44.83 40.40 -19.09
CA ASN A 242 -45.03 39.07 -18.52
C ASN A 242 -46.51 38.75 -18.57
N ALA A 243 -46.89 37.69 -19.28
CA ALA A 243 -48.26 37.26 -19.40
C ALA A 243 -48.80 36.73 -18.05
N ALA A 244 -50.11 36.86 -17.83
CA ALA A 244 -50.73 36.28 -16.64
C ALA A 244 -50.64 34.74 -16.64
N ALA A 245 -50.62 34.15 -15.44
CA ALA A 245 -50.57 32.70 -15.26
C ALA A 245 -51.84 31.97 -15.76
N ASP A 246 -52.96 32.71 -15.90
CA ASP A 246 -54.21 32.24 -16.51
C ASP A 246 -54.79 33.31 -17.46
N LEU A 247 -54.92 32.92 -18.73
CA LEU A 247 -55.46 33.74 -19.82
C LEU A 247 -56.72 33.15 -20.45
N SER A 248 -57.29 32.08 -19.89
CA SER A 248 -58.42 31.33 -20.48
C SER A 248 -59.62 32.21 -20.84
N THR A 249 -59.97 33.18 -19.99
CA THR A 249 -61.08 34.14 -20.21
C THR A 249 -60.71 35.37 -21.05
N LYS A 250 -59.44 35.51 -21.43
CA LYS A 250 -58.88 36.68 -22.13
C LYS A 250 -58.36 36.33 -23.53
N ALA A 251 -58.45 35.06 -23.92
CA ALA A 251 -57.99 34.58 -25.21
C ALA A 251 -58.67 35.32 -26.37
N GLY A 252 -57.88 35.72 -27.37
CA GLY A 252 -58.34 36.49 -28.53
C GLY A 252 -58.32 38.02 -28.37
N GLN A 253 -58.09 38.55 -27.16
CA GLN A 253 -57.83 39.98 -26.96
C GLN A 253 -56.51 40.41 -27.64
N VAL A 254 -56.42 41.66 -28.09
CA VAL A 254 -55.21 42.19 -28.76
C VAL A 254 -54.65 43.34 -27.94
N VAL A 255 -53.37 43.25 -27.57
CA VAL A 255 -52.72 44.18 -26.64
C VAL A 255 -51.39 44.70 -27.18
N ALA A 256 -51.06 45.96 -26.87
CA ALA A 256 -49.78 46.60 -27.16
C ALA A 256 -49.28 47.40 -25.95
N LEU A 257 -47.97 47.68 -25.90
CA LEU A 257 -47.33 48.50 -24.87
C LEU A 257 -46.59 49.68 -25.51
N ASN A 258 -47.24 50.84 -25.60
CA ASN A 258 -46.64 52.02 -26.24
C ASN A 258 -45.73 52.76 -25.25
N VAL A 259 -44.59 53.27 -25.70
CA VAL A 259 -43.77 54.16 -24.87
C VAL A 259 -44.30 55.58 -25.00
N VAL A 260 -44.77 56.14 -23.89
CA VAL A 260 -45.45 57.45 -23.84
C VAL A 260 -44.63 58.51 -23.11
N GLY A 261 -43.55 58.14 -22.42
CA GLY A 261 -42.68 59.09 -21.75
C GLY A 261 -41.35 58.51 -21.26
N LEU A 262 -40.38 59.38 -21.04
CA LEU A 262 -39.13 59.10 -20.33
C LEU A 262 -39.04 59.96 -19.09
N ASN A 263 -38.68 59.37 -17.96
CA ASN A 263 -38.39 60.11 -16.73
C ASN A 263 -36.88 60.37 -16.65
N THR A 264 -36.48 61.59 -16.99
CA THR A 264 -35.09 62.06 -16.91
C THR A 264 -35.07 63.58 -16.72
N SER A 265 -33.99 64.12 -16.16
CA SER A 265 -33.73 65.56 -16.11
C SER A 265 -33.12 66.10 -17.41
N ALA A 266 -32.75 65.24 -18.35
CA ALA A 266 -32.24 65.57 -19.68
C ALA A 266 -33.33 66.12 -20.61
N THR A 267 -32.94 66.92 -21.61
CA THR A 267 -33.87 67.32 -22.68
C THR A 267 -34.15 66.12 -23.58
N VAL A 268 -35.40 65.67 -23.63
CA VAL A 268 -35.83 64.54 -24.47
C VAL A 268 -36.23 65.06 -25.86
N SER A 269 -35.66 64.48 -26.92
CA SER A 269 -36.01 64.79 -28.32
C SER A 269 -36.45 63.54 -29.08
N GLY A 270 -37.43 63.66 -29.98
CA GLY A 270 -38.04 62.54 -30.72
C GLY A 270 -39.56 62.55 -30.66
N SER A 271 -40.23 61.76 -31.52
CA SER A 271 -41.69 61.64 -31.56
C SER A 271 -42.18 60.52 -30.64
N MET A 272 -43.06 60.85 -29.69
CA MET A 272 -43.82 59.90 -28.87
C MET A 272 -45.33 60.08 -29.13
N PRO A 273 -46.18 59.04 -28.97
CA PRO A 273 -45.84 57.71 -28.47
C PRO A 273 -45.07 56.86 -29.49
N ILE A 274 -44.13 56.03 -29.01
CA ILE A 274 -43.53 54.97 -29.84
C ILE A 274 -44.41 53.73 -29.71
N VAL A 275 -45.05 53.37 -30.81
CA VAL A 275 -45.96 52.22 -30.91
C VAL A 275 -45.16 51.00 -31.36
N GLY A 276 -45.27 49.91 -30.60
CA GLY A 276 -44.64 48.63 -30.91
C GLY A 276 -45.61 47.60 -31.46
N ALA A 277 -45.28 46.33 -31.24
CA ALA A 277 -46.06 45.18 -31.68
C ALA A 277 -47.41 45.09 -30.95
N MET A 278 -48.43 44.64 -31.70
CA MET A 278 -49.69 44.17 -31.13
C MET A 278 -49.66 42.66 -31.05
N HIS A 279 -49.82 42.12 -29.83
CA HIS A 279 -49.87 40.69 -29.58
C HIS A 279 -51.30 40.22 -29.29
N THR A 280 -51.68 39.07 -29.84
CA THR A 280 -52.96 38.41 -29.54
C THR A 280 -52.79 37.49 -28.33
N VAL A 281 -53.66 37.63 -27.34
CA VAL A 281 -53.66 36.82 -26.12
C VAL A 281 -54.02 35.37 -26.45
N ASN A 282 -53.19 34.43 -26.01
CA ASN A 282 -53.38 32.99 -26.25
C ASN A 282 -53.25 32.18 -24.96
N ALA A 283 -54.23 31.31 -24.70
CA ALA A 283 -54.26 30.44 -23.52
C ALA A 283 -54.03 28.96 -23.85
N SER A 284 -53.96 28.58 -25.13
CA SER A 284 -53.94 27.18 -25.57
C SER A 284 -52.56 26.66 -25.95
N LEU A 285 -51.62 27.55 -26.31
CA LEU A 285 -50.26 27.19 -26.68
C LEU A 285 -49.45 26.89 -25.41
N SER A 286 -48.99 25.65 -25.27
CA SER A 286 -48.06 25.27 -24.21
C SER A 286 -46.63 25.65 -24.59
N ILE A 287 -45.99 26.46 -23.75
CA ILE A 287 -44.56 26.80 -23.83
C ILE A 287 -43.75 25.98 -22.83
N GLY A 288 -42.43 26.12 -22.88
CA GLY A 288 -41.50 25.48 -21.98
C GLY A 288 -41.71 25.89 -20.52
N THR A 289 -41.42 24.97 -19.61
CA THR A 289 -41.40 25.22 -18.17
C THR A 289 -40.05 24.78 -17.59
N ALA A 290 -39.72 25.26 -16.39
CA ALA A 290 -38.56 24.79 -15.65
C ALA A 290 -38.94 24.48 -14.20
N THR A 291 -38.37 23.44 -13.62
CA THR A 291 -38.42 23.15 -12.17
C THR A 291 -37.05 23.32 -11.54
N VAL A 292 -37.02 23.54 -10.23
CA VAL A 292 -35.82 23.83 -9.46
C VAL A 292 -35.65 22.86 -8.29
N ALA A 293 -34.41 22.54 -7.95
CA ALA A 293 -34.03 21.79 -6.75
C ALA A 293 -32.65 22.26 -6.26
N ILE A 294 -32.30 21.96 -5.00
CA ILE A 294 -30.95 22.20 -4.48
C ILE A 294 -29.98 21.24 -5.18
N SER A 295 -28.85 21.76 -5.66
CA SER A 295 -27.84 20.92 -6.31
C SER A 295 -27.09 20.05 -5.30
N SER A 296 -26.60 18.88 -5.71
CA SER A 296 -25.66 18.09 -4.90
C SER A 296 -24.31 18.78 -4.68
N PHE A 297 -24.03 19.86 -5.42
CA PHE A 297 -22.84 20.68 -5.26
C PHE A 297 -23.02 21.86 -4.30
N ASP A 298 -24.21 22.04 -3.76
CA ASP A 298 -24.48 22.96 -2.67
C ASP A 298 -24.00 22.36 -1.33
N PRO A 299 -23.31 23.12 -0.46
CA PRO A 299 -22.92 22.64 0.87
C PRO A 299 -24.09 22.21 1.75
N ASN A 300 -25.26 22.83 1.54
CA ASN A 300 -26.52 22.66 2.25
C ASN A 300 -26.38 22.54 3.77
N SER A 301 -25.40 23.25 4.32
CA SER A 301 -25.01 23.22 5.72
C SER A 301 -24.12 24.41 6.01
N THR A 302 -24.16 24.91 7.25
CA THR A 302 -23.15 25.86 7.73
C THR A 302 -21.84 25.15 8.01
N GLN A 303 -20.76 25.61 7.38
CA GLN A 303 -19.40 25.10 7.61
C GLN A 303 -18.46 26.25 7.97
N SER A 304 -17.45 25.96 8.79
CA SER A 304 -16.32 26.85 8.98
C SER A 304 -15.20 26.48 8.02
N LYS A 305 -14.74 27.44 7.24
CA LYS A 305 -13.63 27.28 6.29
C LYS A 305 -12.54 28.27 6.61
N GLU A 306 -11.31 27.78 6.60
CA GLU A 306 -10.14 28.59 6.91
C GLU A 306 -9.80 29.51 5.74
N ILE A 307 -9.24 30.69 6.06
CA ILE A 307 -8.58 31.54 5.05
C ILE A 307 -7.53 30.71 4.30
N GLY A 308 -7.51 30.85 2.97
CA GLY A 308 -6.67 30.05 2.08
C GLY A 308 -7.38 28.81 1.49
N THR A 309 -8.63 28.54 1.88
CA THR A 309 -9.44 27.49 1.22
C THR A 309 -9.68 27.89 -0.24
N THR A 310 -9.22 27.07 -1.18
CA THR A 310 -9.41 27.28 -2.62
C THR A 310 -10.53 26.40 -3.17
N ASN A 311 -11.13 26.81 -4.29
CA ASN A 311 -12.15 26.06 -5.04
C ASN A 311 -13.35 25.61 -4.18
N PHE A 312 -13.73 26.41 -3.19
CA PHE A 312 -14.87 26.10 -2.34
C PHE A 312 -16.17 26.41 -3.06
N LYS A 313 -17.10 25.45 -3.05
CA LYS A 313 -18.43 25.57 -3.64
C LYS A 313 -19.34 26.23 -2.61
N PHE A 314 -19.79 27.44 -2.87
CA PHE A 314 -20.52 28.22 -1.87
C PHE A 314 -22.03 27.99 -1.91
N ALA A 315 -22.59 27.78 -3.11
CA ALA A 315 -24.02 27.52 -3.31
C ALA A 315 -24.29 26.87 -4.67
N GLY A 316 -25.37 26.09 -4.80
CA GLY A 316 -25.73 25.40 -6.04
C GLY A 316 -27.22 25.07 -6.20
N ILE A 317 -27.71 25.24 -7.43
CA ILE A 317 -29.08 24.92 -7.85
C ILE A 317 -29.09 23.91 -9.00
N ARG A 318 -30.18 23.16 -9.14
CA ARG A 318 -30.46 22.31 -10.28
C ARG A 318 -31.69 22.82 -11.02
N LEU A 319 -31.53 23.09 -12.31
CA LEU A 319 -32.63 23.49 -13.22
C LEU A 319 -33.00 22.33 -14.11
N THR A 320 -34.28 21.97 -14.16
CA THR A 320 -34.79 20.88 -15.03
C THR A 320 -35.83 21.41 -16.01
N ALA A 321 -35.64 21.16 -17.30
CA ALA A 321 -36.59 21.55 -18.33
C ALA A 321 -37.84 20.65 -18.30
N GLY A 322 -39.02 21.23 -18.48
CA GLY A 322 -40.28 20.50 -18.63
C GLY A 322 -40.36 19.70 -19.93
N SER A 323 -41.51 19.04 -20.15
CA SER A 323 -41.73 18.17 -21.32
C SER A 323 -42.22 18.90 -22.59
N ALA A 324 -42.58 20.19 -22.50
CA ALA A 324 -43.16 20.94 -23.62
C ALA A 324 -42.12 21.28 -24.71
N GLU A 325 -40.99 21.89 -24.33
CA GLU A 325 -39.88 22.22 -25.22
C GLU A 325 -38.54 22.23 -24.47
N GLN A 326 -37.42 22.18 -25.20
CA GLN A 326 -36.10 22.38 -24.61
C GLN A 326 -36.02 23.81 -24.04
N VAL A 327 -35.22 24.00 -22.99
CA VAL A 327 -35.05 25.30 -22.31
C VAL A 327 -33.62 25.78 -22.47
N ARG A 328 -33.42 27.02 -22.90
CA ARG A 328 -32.11 27.66 -23.00
C ARG A 328 -31.87 28.59 -21.82
N LEU A 329 -30.83 28.31 -21.03
CA LEU A 329 -30.31 29.17 -19.97
C LEU A 329 -29.38 30.23 -20.56
N ARG A 330 -29.68 31.51 -20.34
CA ARG A 330 -28.94 32.65 -20.92
C ARG A 330 -28.02 33.34 -19.92
N SER A 331 -28.47 33.48 -18.67
CA SER A 331 -27.65 34.06 -17.60
C SER A 331 -28.14 33.62 -16.22
N ILE A 332 -27.24 33.73 -15.25
CA ILE A 332 -27.55 33.61 -13.82
C ILE A 332 -26.84 34.71 -13.05
N ARG A 333 -27.48 35.25 -12.01
CA ARG A 333 -26.88 36.25 -11.12
C ARG A 333 -26.99 35.80 -9.67
N TRP A 334 -25.83 35.64 -9.03
CA TRP A 334 -25.71 35.35 -7.61
C TRP A 334 -25.58 36.63 -6.79
N ASN A 335 -26.11 36.63 -5.57
CA ASN A 335 -26.05 37.74 -4.62
C ASN A 335 -25.30 37.31 -3.36
N GLN A 336 -24.15 37.91 -3.11
CA GLN A 336 -23.36 37.67 -1.91
C GLN A 336 -23.95 38.51 -0.75
N THR A 337 -24.53 37.84 0.24
CA THR A 337 -25.22 38.47 1.39
C THR A 337 -24.52 38.27 2.72
N GLY A 338 -23.46 37.47 2.74
CA GLY A 338 -22.58 37.31 3.89
C GLY A 338 -21.79 38.58 4.19
N SER A 339 -21.05 38.59 5.29
CA SER A 339 -20.27 39.75 5.70
C SER A 339 -18.96 39.93 4.94
N VAL A 340 -18.44 38.98 4.16
CA VAL A 340 -17.19 39.19 3.38
C VAL A 340 -17.32 40.29 2.32
N GLY A 341 -16.22 41.02 2.06
CA GLY A 341 -16.12 41.94 0.93
C GLY A 341 -15.63 41.26 -0.35
N ALA A 342 -15.73 41.95 -1.49
CA ALA A 342 -15.26 41.41 -2.77
C ALA A 342 -13.75 41.07 -2.78
N SER A 343 -12.94 41.77 -1.98
CA SER A 343 -11.50 41.50 -1.82
C SER A 343 -11.17 40.28 -0.96
N ASP A 344 -12.16 39.74 -0.24
CA ASP A 344 -12.01 38.54 0.60
C ASP A 344 -12.33 37.26 -0.19
N LEU A 345 -12.75 37.39 -1.45
CA LEU A 345 -13.00 36.30 -2.36
C LEU A 345 -12.16 36.46 -3.62
N ALA A 346 -11.57 35.37 -4.12
CA ALA A 346 -10.86 35.35 -5.39
C ALA A 346 -11.41 34.24 -6.28
N ASN A 347 -11.18 34.36 -7.60
CA ASN A 347 -11.51 33.33 -8.58
C ASN A 347 -12.97 32.84 -8.54
N VAL A 348 -13.91 33.73 -8.21
CA VAL A 348 -15.34 33.39 -8.14
C VAL A 348 -15.89 33.15 -9.56
N LYS A 349 -16.32 31.93 -9.85
CA LYS A 349 -16.88 31.51 -11.14
C LYS A 349 -18.18 30.75 -10.97
N THR A 350 -19.05 30.82 -11.98
CA THR A 350 -20.23 29.96 -12.08
C THR A 350 -19.86 28.73 -12.88
N TYR A 351 -20.25 27.55 -12.40
CA TYR A 351 -20.04 26.29 -13.08
C TYR A 351 -21.38 25.69 -13.51
N VAL A 352 -21.45 25.11 -14.71
CA VAL A 352 -22.59 24.34 -15.21
C VAL A 352 -22.11 22.96 -15.64
N ASP A 353 -22.56 21.89 -14.97
CA ASP A 353 -22.09 20.52 -15.14
C ASP A 353 -20.55 20.39 -15.19
N GLY A 354 -19.83 21.21 -14.42
CA GLY A 354 -18.36 21.22 -14.35
C GLY A 354 -17.65 22.17 -15.32
N THR A 355 -18.36 22.80 -16.25
CA THR A 355 -17.79 23.84 -17.14
C THR A 355 -17.78 25.19 -16.43
N ALA A 356 -16.61 25.83 -16.34
CA ALA A 356 -16.45 27.12 -15.67
C ALA A 356 -16.81 28.31 -16.58
N TYR A 357 -17.50 29.29 -16.03
CA TYR A 357 -17.86 30.55 -16.67
C TYR A 357 -17.50 31.72 -15.75
N ASP A 358 -16.92 32.77 -16.33
CA ASP A 358 -16.51 33.94 -15.57
C ASP A 358 -17.72 34.68 -14.99
N THR A 359 -17.50 35.34 -13.85
CA THR A 359 -18.49 36.19 -13.21
C THR A 359 -18.08 37.65 -13.36
N MET A 360 -19.03 38.50 -13.71
CA MET A 360 -18.90 39.94 -13.66
C MET A 360 -19.45 40.43 -12.32
N VAL A 361 -18.58 41.05 -11.51
CA VAL A 361 -18.93 41.57 -10.19
C VAL A 361 -19.50 42.98 -10.33
N SER A 362 -20.64 43.25 -9.70
CA SER A 362 -21.23 44.59 -9.65
C SER A 362 -20.34 45.58 -8.89
N SER A 363 -20.53 46.88 -9.14
CA SER A 363 -19.71 47.94 -8.53
C SER A 363 -19.80 48.03 -7.01
N ASP A 364 -20.86 47.49 -6.40
CA ASP A 364 -21.03 47.37 -4.95
C ASP A 364 -20.41 46.09 -4.38
N GLY A 365 -19.84 45.22 -5.23
CA GLY A 365 -19.20 43.97 -4.85
C GLY A 365 -20.16 42.83 -4.48
N LYS A 366 -21.48 43.01 -4.62
CA LYS A 366 -22.48 42.05 -4.11
C LYS A 366 -22.99 41.06 -5.14
N TYR A 367 -23.19 41.48 -6.38
CA TYR A 367 -23.77 40.63 -7.41
C TYR A 367 -22.70 40.05 -8.34
N PHE A 368 -22.73 38.75 -8.54
CA PHE A 368 -21.84 38.00 -9.42
C PHE A 368 -22.67 37.45 -10.57
N THR A 369 -22.59 38.10 -11.73
CA THR A 369 -23.42 37.79 -12.91
C THR A 369 -22.62 36.99 -13.93
N THR A 370 -23.19 35.89 -14.41
CA THR A 370 -22.62 35.10 -15.49
C THR A 370 -23.58 35.10 -16.68
N THR A 371 -23.05 35.45 -17.86
CA THR A 371 -23.74 35.31 -19.15
C THR A 371 -23.14 34.13 -19.91
N PHE A 372 -24.00 33.33 -20.56
CA PHE A 372 -23.57 32.09 -21.22
C PHE A 372 -23.40 32.27 -22.75
N GLY A 373 -23.10 33.48 -23.22
CA GLY A 373 -22.98 33.79 -24.64
C GLY A 373 -24.25 33.44 -25.41
N SER A 374 -24.18 32.46 -26.32
CA SER A 374 -25.35 31.93 -27.05
C SER A 374 -26.39 31.22 -26.15
N GLY A 375 -26.06 30.96 -24.88
CA GLY A 375 -26.89 30.21 -23.93
C GLY A 375 -26.63 28.71 -23.94
N ILE A 376 -27.05 28.03 -22.86
CA ILE A 376 -26.92 26.58 -22.64
C ILE A 376 -28.28 25.93 -22.82
N VAL A 377 -28.40 24.98 -23.74
CA VAL A 377 -29.65 24.23 -23.98
C VAL A 377 -29.77 23.08 -22.97
N ILE A 378 -30.95 22.96 -22.38
CA ILE A 378 -31.38 21.89 -21.48
C ILE A 378 -32.47 21.10 -22.20
N ASP A 379 -32.20 19.83 -22.47
CA ASP A 379 -33.14 18.94 -23.15
C ASP A 379 -34.39 18.67 -22.32
N LYS A 380 -35.50 18.36 -22.99
CA LYS A 380 -36.80 18.09 -22.36
C LYS A 380 -36.68 17.02 -21.28
N GLY A 381 -37.15 17.31 -20.08
CA GLY A 381 -37.09 16.40 -18.93
C GLY A 381 -35.71 16.21 -18.32
N LEU A 382 -34.65 16.79 -18.88
CA LEU A 382 -33.29 16.76 -18.33
C LEU A 382 -33.01 18.02 -17.50
N GLY A 383 -32.00 17.94 -16.64
CA GLY A 383 -31.57 19.06 -15.82
C GLY A 383 -30.07 19.29 -15.84
N LYS A 384 -29.68 20.49 -15.41
CA LYS A 384 -28.30 20.95 -15.29
C LYS A 384 -28.04 21.39 -13.86
N ASP A 385 -26.88 21.01 -13.33
CA ASP A 385 -26.40 21.46 -12.02
C ASP A 385 -25.53 22.70 -12.19
N ILE A 386 -25.84 23.74 -11.42
CA ILE A 386 -25.26 25.08 -11.54
C ILE A 386 -24.80 25.54 -10.16
N TRP A 387 -23.54 25.89 -9.99
CA TRP A 387 -23.02 26.34 -8.69
C TRP A 387 -22.02 27.48 -8.81
N VAL A 388 -21.88 28.25 -7.73
CA VAL A 388 -20.84 29.28 -7.58
C VAL A 388 -19.69 28.74 -6.73
N GLN A 389 -18.47 28.90 -7.22
CA GLN A 389 -17.25 28.41 -6.58
C GLN A 389 -16.16 29.47 -6.63
N GLY A 390 -15.32 29.54 -5.58
CA GLY A 390 -14.17 30.44 -5.52
C GLY A 390 -13.27 30.17 -4.32
N ASP A 391 -12.31 31.07 -4.11
CA ASP A 391 -11.31 30.98 -3.06
C ASP A 391 -11.62 31.97 -1.94
N ILE A 392 -11.38 31.56 -0.68
CA ILE A 392 -11.49 32.42 0.50
C ILE A 392 -10.12 33.03 0.78
N VAL A 393 -10.03 34.36 0.62
CA VAL A 393 -8.80 35.14 0.76
C VAL A 393 -9.01 36.31 1.73
N GLY A 394 -8.05 37.23 1.79
CA GLY A 394 -8.11 38.44 2.62
C GLY A 394 -7.62 38.22 4.04
N SER A 395 -6.59 38.97 4.45
CA SER A 395 -5.97 38.85 5.78
C SER A 395 -6.91 39.22 6.94
N SER A 396 -7.99 39.94 6.66
CA SER A 396 -8.99 40.41 7.64
C SER A 396 -10.35 39.71 7.53
N SER A 397 -10.44 38.61 6.79
CA SER A 397 -11.71 37.90 6.57
C SER A 397 -12.09 36.94 7.70
N ALA A 398 -11.19 36.66 8.64
CA ALA A 398 -11.46 35.80 9.79
C ALA A 398 -12.61 36.36 10.65
N GLY A 399 -13.56 35.50 11.00
CA GLY A 399 -14.80 35.86 11.69
C GLY A 399 -15.89 36.46 10.78
N ARG A 400 -15.65 36.59 9.48
CA ARG A 400 -16.67 37.00 8.50
C ARG A 400 -17.41 35.79 7.95
N THR A 401 -18.43 36.04 7.13
CA THR A 401 -19.31 35.01 6.57
C THR A 401 -19.46 35.16 5.06
N VAL A 402 -19.56 34.04 4.35
CA VAL A 402 -19.89 33.98 2.93
C VAL A 402 -21.27 33.35 2.78
N LYS A 403 -22.17 33.99 2.05
CA LYS A 403 -23.50 33.45 1.72
C LYS A 403 -23.84 33.89 0.30
N PHE A 404 -24.15 32.96 -0.60
CA PHE A 404 -24.53 33.24 -1.97
C PHE A 404 -25.97 32.82 -2.22
N ASP A 405 -26.80 33.82 -2.52
CA ASP A 405 -28.24 33.67 -2.78
C ASP A 405 -28.54 33.91 -4.26
N ILE A 406 -29.76 33.62 -4.69
CA ILE A 406 -30.34 34.18 -5.92
C ILE A 406 -31.50 35.05 -5.48
N TYR A 407 -31.37 36.36 -5.67
CA TYR A 407 -32.27 37.32 -5.04
C TYR A 407 -33.70 37.25 -5.59
N LYS A 408 -33.86 37.06 -6.90
CA LYS A 408 -35.16 36.93 -7.59
C LYS A 408 -35.14 35.76 -8.57
N SER A 409 -36.29 35.12 -8.81
CA SER A 409 -36.41 34.08 -9.86
C SER A 409 -36.02 34.59 -11.25
N THR A 410 -36.20 35.89 -11.51
CA THR A 410 -35.80 36.55 -12.77
C THR A 410 -34.30 36.75 -12.92
N ASP A 411 -33.50 36.51 -11.87
CA ASP A 411 -32.03 36.51 -11.93
C ASP A 411 -31.50 35.25 -12.62
N VAL A 412 -32.36 34.26 -12.85
CA VAL A 412 -32.15 33.14 -13.77
C VAL A 412 -32.92 33.43 -15.06
N PHE A 413 -32.22 33.75 -16.14
CA PHE A 413 -32.86 34.05 -17.42
C PHE A 413 -32.91 32.81 -18.30
N MET A 414 -34.12 32.35 -18.60
CA MET A 414 -34.38 31.19 -19.46
C MET A 414 -35.39 31.52 -20.57
N THR A 415 -35.25 30.84 -21.71
CA THR A 415 -36.20 30.90 -22.83
C THR A 415 -36.49 29.50 -23.36
N GLY A 416 -37.71 29.24 -23.85
CA GLY A 416 -38.01 28.05 -24.64
C GLY A 416 -37.26 28.06 -25.98
N GLU A 417 -36.75 26.91 -26.42
CA GLU A 417 -35.95 26.81 -27.64
C GLU A 417 -36.80 26.81 -28.91
N THR A 418 -38.01 26.27 -28.86
CA THR A 418 -38.88 26.12 -30.04
C THR A 418 -39.64 27.41 -30.33
N TYR A 419 -40.23 28.02 -29.30
CA TYR A 419 -41.08 29.20 -29.47
C TYR A 419 -40.42 30.51 -29.03
N GLY A 420 -39.27 30.47 -28.36
CA GLY A 420 -38.52 31.66 -27.96
C GLY A 420 -39.10 32.46 -26.79
N TYR A 421 -40.19 32.00 -26.16
CA TYR A 421 -40.81 32.66 -25.02
C TYR A 421 -39.95 32.57 -23.76
N GLY A 422 -39.93 33.63 -22.95
CA GLY A 422 -39.26 33.63 -21.65
C GLY A 422 -39.95 32.70 -20.66
N ILE A 423 -39.14 32.04 -19.83
CA ILE A 423 -39.59 31.08 -18.82
C ILE A 423 -39.18 31.62 -17.45
N THR A 424 -40.13 31.66 -16.51
CA THR A 424 -39.87 31.99 -15.11
C THR A 424 -40.01 30.72 -14.28
N ALA A 425 -38.98 30.37 -13.53
CA ALA A 425 -39.04 29.25 -12.61
C ALA A 425 -40.09 29.51 -11.50
N PRO A 426 -40.77 28.47 -11.01
CA PRO A 426 -41.79 28.63 -9.98
C PRO A 426 -41.20 29.18 -8.68
N ALA A 427 -42.07 29.81 -7.88
CA ALA A 427 -41.75 30.16 -6.50
C ALA A 427 -41.56 28.87 -5.66
N GLY A 428 -40.62 28.90 -4.72
CA GLY A 428 -40.47 27.81 -3.75
C GLY A 428 -41.51 27.91 -2.62
N SER A 429 -41.51 26.92 -1.74
CA SER A 429 -42.38 26.87 -0.56
C SER A 429 -41.62 26.90 0.77
N GLY A 430 -40.29 26.95 0.74
CA GLY A 430 -39.43 26.93 1.92
C GLY A 430 -39.25 28.30 2.57
N THR A 431 -38.54 28.31 3.69
CA THR A 431 -38.26 29.51 4.51
C THR A 431 -36.75 29.72 4.59
N ALA A 432 -36.29 30.97 4.36
CA ALA A 432 -34.88 31.34 4.44
C ALA A 432 -34.27 30.99 5.81
N ALA A 433 -33.07 30.43 5.80
CA ALA A 433 -32.31 30.02 6.99
C ALA A 433 -30.80 30.09 6.73
N ASN A 434 -30.00 30.36 7.76
CA ASN A 434 -28.55 30.33 7.61
C ASN A 434 -27.98 28.90 7.56
N ALA A 435 -28.67 27.94 8.16
CA ALA A 435 -28.17 26.59 8.38
C ALA A 435 -28.22 25.71 7.13
N THR A 436 -29.15 25.96 6.21
CA THR A 436 -29.45 25.11 5.04
C THR A 436 -29.84 25.99 3.85
N SER A 437 -29.64 25.48 2.63
CA SER A 437 -30.09 26.16 1.42
C SER A 437 -31.55 25.84 1.12
N GLU A 438 -32.31 26.76 0.53
CA GLU A 438 -33.75 26.59 0.31
C GLU A 438 -34.31 27.49 -0.80
N PHE A 439 -35.35 27.04 -1.51
CA PHE A 439 -36.14 27.90 -2.42
C PHE A 439 -37.33 28.51 -1.69
N THR A 440 -37.45 29.84 -1.72
CA THR A 440 -38.49 30.58 -1.00
C THR A 440 -39.58 31.13 -1.92
N ALA A 441 -40.71 31.52 -1.33
CA ALA A 441 -41.77 32.23 -2.04
C ALA A 441 -41.48 33.73 -2.25
N GLY A 442 -40.40 34.25 -1.67
CA GLY A 442 -40.08 35.68 -1.61
C GLY A 442 -38.66 35.98 -2.09
N THR A 443 -38.04 36.98 -1.45
CA THR A 443 -36.65 37.38 -1.72
C THR A 443 -35.78 37.12 -0.48
N PRO A 444 -34.65 36.40 -0.59
CA PRO A 444 -34.12 35.82 -1.83
C PRO A 444 -34.95 34.62 -2.31
N TRP A 445 -35.06 34.46 -3.63
CA TRP A 445 -35.79 33.34 -4.24
C TRP A 445 -35.08 31.99 -4.00
N PHE A 446 -33.74 31.99 -4.00
CA PHE A 446 -32.93 30.92 -3.46
C PHE A 446 -32.05 31.49 -2.34
N ASP A 447 -32.21 30.97 -1.12
CA ASP A 447 -31.40 31.31 0.05
C ASP A 447 -30.31 30.23 0.20
N GLY A 448 -29.03 30.58 0.07
CA GLY A 448 -27.93 29.61 0.19
C GLY A 448 -27.51 29.40 1.66
N SER A 449 -26.81 28.31 1.98
CA SER A 449 -26.33 28.10 3.36
C SER A 449 -25.14 29.01 3.70
N LEU A 450 -25.12 29.57 4.92
CA LEU A 450 -24.08 30.49 5.39
C LEU A 450 -22.79 29.75 5.72
N GLN A 451 -21.65 30.31 5.32
CA GLN A 451 -20.32 29.74 5.53
C GLN A 451 -19.48 30.67 6.41
N ASN A 452 -18.89 30.17 7.49
CA ASN A 452 -18.03 30.95 8.37
C ASN A 452 -16.59 30.94 7.86
N VAL A 453 -15.90 32.08 7.99
CA VAL A 453 -14.48 32.19 7.69
C VAL A 453 -13.67 32.16 8.99
N SER A 454 -12.73 31.24 9.10
CA SER A 454 -11.87 31.04 10.28
C SER A 454 -10.41 31.42 9.97
N ALA A 455 -9.63 31.75 11.01
CA ALA A 455 -8.19 31.97 10.90
C ALA A 455 -7.42 30.63 11.01
N GLY A 456 -6.21 30.56 10.45
CA GLY A 456 -5.37 29.35 10.51
C GLY A 456 -5.24 28.77 11.92
N SER A 457 -5.16 27.43 12.03
CA SER A 457 -5.16 26.73 13.32
C SER A 457 -4.05 25.68 13.41
N VAL A 458 -3.56 25.48 14.64
CA VAL A 458 -2.67 24.35 14.98
C VAL A 458 -3.54 23.22 15.48
N SER A 459 -3.69 22.15 14.70
CA SER A 459 -4.58 21.05 15.07
C SER A 459 -3.98 20.17 16.16
N THR A 460 -2.67 19.90 16.11
CA THR A 460 -1.97 19.10 17.13
C THR A 460 -0.50 19.50 17.26
N VAL A 461 0.02 19.43 18.49
CA VAL A 461 1.44 19.28 18.77
C VAL A 461 1.62 18.04 19.63
N SER A 462 2.41 17.07 19.18
CA SER A 462 2.53 15.77 19.85
C SER A 462 3.95 15.22 19.78
N LYS A 463 4.26 14.17 20.57
CA LYS A 463 5.55 13.47 20.48
C LYS A 463 5.76 12.89 19.07
N ALA A 464 6.97 12.99 18.52
CA ALA A 464 7.29 12.38 17.24
C ALA A 464 7.76 10.93 17.44
N ALA A 465 6.96 9.96 16.99
CA ALA A 465 7.33 8.53 17.07
C ALA A 465 8.55 8.18 16.19
N SER A 466 8.77 8.94 15.12
CA SER A 466 9.91 8.78 14.21
C SER A 466 11.27 9.14 14.84
N VAL A 467 11.28 9.90 15.94
CA VAL A 467 12.49 10.22 16.70
C VAL A 467 12.57 9.30 17.91
N ALA A 468 12.99 8.05 17.70
CA ALA A 468 13.02 7.02 18.73
C ALA A 468 13.99 7.32 19.88
N ALA A 469 13.70 6.77 21.06
CA ALA A 469 14.61 6.76 22.20
C ALA A 469 15.94 6.08 21.81
N GLN A 470 17.07 6.66 22.20
CA GLN A 470 18.39 6.15 21.84
C GLN A 470 19.47 6.55 22.85
N ASN A 471 20.63 5.91 22.74
CA ASN A 471 21.82 6.28 23.49
C ASN A 471 22.45 7.55 22.90
N ILE A 472 22.83 8.49 23.76
CA ILE A 472 23.54 9.71 23.42
C ILE A 472 24.87 9.81 24.17
N ALA A 473 25.90 10.31 23.50
CA ALA A 473 27.24 10.42 24.06
C ALA A 473 27.50 11.77 24.71
N VAL A 474 28.33 11.76 25.76
CA VAL A 474 28.90 12.97 26.35
C VAL A 474 29.96 13.58 25.44
N ASN A 475 30.08 14.91 25.48
CA ASN A 475 31.03 15.70 24.70
C ASN A 475 30.94 15.57 23.17
N VAL A 476 29.88 14.97 22.63
CA VAL A 476 29.64 14.89 21.18
C VAL A 476 28.61 15.95 20.77
N PRO A 477 28.87 16.77 19.74
CA PRO A 477 27.88 17.74 19.23
C PRO A 477 26.71 17.04 18.52
N ASN A 478 25.60 17.76 18.35
CA ASN A 478 24.43 17.33 17.58
C ASN A 478 23.80 15.98 18.01
N GLN A 479 23.93 15.59 19.29
CA GLN A 479 23.19 14.46 19.85
C GLN A 479 21.70 14.76 19.82
N VAL A 480 20.89 13.79 19.38
CA VAL A 480 19.42 13.90 19.35
C VAL A 480 18.89 13.93 20.77
N LEU A 481 18.16 14.99 21.13
CA LEU A 481 17.61 15.19 22.47
C LEU A 481 16.12 14.84 22.56
N GLY A 482 15.42 14.80 21.42
CA GLY A 482 14.00 14.51 21.33
C GLY A 482 13.37 15.12 20.07
N GLY A 483 12.13 14.74 19.76
CA GLY A 483 11.38 15.35 18.66
C GLY A 483 9.87 15.41 18.88
N PHE A 484 9.23 16.36 18.21
CA PHE A 484 7.78 16.59 18.23
C PHE A 484 7.22 16.81 16.82
N GLU A 485 5.95 16.51 16.63
CA GLU A 485 5.20 16.74 15.40
C GLU A 485 4.25 17.94 15.59
N VAL A 486 4.13 18.78 14.58
CA VAL A 486 3.16 19.88 14.50
C VAL A 486 2.28 19.65 13.27
N ASP A 487 0.95 19.73 13.41
CA ASP A 487 0.00 19.70 12.29
C ASP A 487 -0.77 21.03 12.23
N LEU A 488 -0.78 21.65 11.04
CA LEU A 488 -1.30 22.99 10.78
C LEU A 488 -2.31 22.99 9.62
N LYS A 489 -3.33 23.85 9.73
CA LYS A 489 -4.38 24.06 8.71
C LYS A 489 -4.58 25.56 8.44
N GLY A 490 -5.03 25.89 7.23
CA GLY A 490 -5.29 27.26 6.79
C GLY A 490 -4.05 27.95 6.21
N GLU A 491 -3.13 28.36 7.06
CA GLU A 491 -1.91 29.09 6.65
C GLU A 491 -0.68 28.64 7.46
N PRO A 492 0.56 28.87 6.96
CA PRO A 492 1.76 28.75 7.78
C PRO A 492 1.72 29.72 8.96
N ILE A 493 2.30 29.34 10.09
CA ILE A 493 2.42 30.22 11.27
C ILE A 493 3.88 30.57 11.55
N SER A 494 4.12 31.70 12.17
CA SER A 494 5.39 32.06 12.80
C SER A 494 5.26 32.13 14.31
N VAL A 495 6.24 31.55 15.00
CA VAL A 495 6.38 31.56 16.46
C VAL A 495 7.67 32.28 16.80
N GLN A 496 7.61 33.38 17.57
CA GLN A 496 8.80 34.20 17.83
C GLN A 496 9.67 33.68 18.96
N SER A 497 9.10 32.95 19.92
CA SER A 497 9.89 32.30 20.95
C SER A 497 9.27 30.98 21.38
N MET A 498 10.14 29.98 21.58
CA MET A 498 9.78 28.64 21.99
C MET A 498 10.66 28.23 23.18
N VAL A 499 10.03 27.84 24.29
CA VAL A 499 10.72 27.31 25.48
C VAL A 499 10.54 25.80 25.55
N PHE A 500 11.65 25.11 25.78
CA PHE A 500 11.69 23.67 26.06
C PHE A 500 12.26 23.43 27.45
N THR A 501 11.55 22.65 28.25
CA THR A 501 12.01 22.18 29.56
C THR A 501 12.66 20.82 29.39
N VAL A 502 13.88 20.67 29.88
CA VAL A 502 14.63 19.42 29.86
C VAL A 502 14.74 18.91 31.29
N ALA A 503 14.07 17.79 31.57
CA ALA A 503 14.24 17.05 32.81
C ALA A 503 15.40 16.06 32.67
N SER A 504 16.19 15.91 33.72
CA SER A 504 17.31 14.95 33.77
C SER A 504 17.22 14.05 35.00
N THR A 505 17.61 12.79 34.87
CA THR A 505 17.84 11.89 36.01
C THR A 505 19.32 11.55 36.10
N THR A 506 19.88 11.58 37.31
CA THR A 506 21.22 11.04 37.59
C THR A 506 21.10 9.76 38.43
N PRO A 507 21.91 8.72 38.16
CA PRO A 507 21.89 7.47 38.94
C PRO A 507 22.26 7.61 40.43
N SER A 508 22.83 8.74 40.86
CA SER A 508 23.43 8.93 42.21
C SER A 508 22.64 9.84 43.16
N GLY A 509 21.42 10.27 42.80
CA GLY A 509 20.51 10.96 43.72
C GLY A 509 20.96 12.34 44.25
N THR A 510 22.11 12.87 43.80
CA THR A 510 22.64 14.16 44.27
C THR A 510 23.37 14.90 43.14
N ALA A 511 22.69 15.82 42.46
CA ALA A 511 23.34 16.92 41.74
C ALA A 511 22.32 18.01 41.40
N THR A 512 22.57 19.22 41.90
CA THR A 512 22.19 20.46 41.20
C THR A 512 22.86 20.40 39.82
N VAL A 513 22.11 20.61 38.74
CA VAL A 513 22.66 20.63 37.36
C VAL A 513 23.57 21.85 37.22
N THR A 514 24.85 21.73 37.58
CA THR A 514 25.85 22.79 37.34
C THR A 514 26.41 22.74 35.91
N SER A 515 26.17 21.65 35.18
CA SER A 515 26.57 21.47 33.77
C SER A 515 25.35 21.26 32.90
N VAL A 516 25.10 22.21 32.00
CA VAL A 516 23.90 22.30 31.16
C VAL A 516 24.15 21.82 29.73
N LEU A 517 23.11 21.37 29.01
CA LEU A 517 23.22 21.09 27.58
C LEU A 517 23.70 22.34 26.83
N THR A 518 24.65 22.18 25.91
CA THR A 518 25.18 23.29 25.11
C THR A 518 24.89 23.10 23.62
N SER A 519 24.94 24.18 22.86
CA SER A 519 24.76 24.19 21.39
C SER A 519 23.46 23.52 20.92
N VAL A 520 22.36 23.72 21.64
CA VAL A 520 21.07 23.11 21.32
C VAL A 520 20.42 23.86 20.16
N SER A 521 20.09 23.17 19.08
CA SER A 521 19.43 23.71 17.89
C SER A 521 18.17 22.91 17.57
N LEU A 522 17.17 23.58 16.99
CA LEU A 522 15.95 22.97 16.47
C LEU A 522 16.12 22.71 14.97
N TYR A 523 15.87 21.48 14.54
CA TYR A 523 15.93 21.06 13.14
C TYR A 523 14.53 20.84 12.59
N GLY A 524 14.27 21.37 11.40
CA GLY A 524 13.02 21.18 10.67
C GLY A 524 12.95 19.81 9.95
N PRO A 525 11.81 19.52 9.29
CA PRO A 525 11.57 18.23 8.62
C PRO A 525 12.61 17.87 7.54
N ASN A 526 13.22 18.87 6.92
CA ASN A 526 14.24 18.70 5.86
C ASN A 526 15.67 18.65 6.41
N GLY A 527 15.86 18.60 7.73
CA GLY A 527 17.18 18.56 8.37
C GLY A 527 17.93 19.88 8.41
N ASN A 528 17.30 21.00 8.01
CA ASN A 528 17.85 22.34 8.18
C ASN A 528 17.63 22.85 9.61
N VAL A 529 18.56 23.64 10.15
CA VAL A 529 18.38 24.34 11.42
C VAL A 529 17.34 25.45 11.24
N VAL A 530 16.34 25.48 12.12
CA VAL A 530 15.26 26.49 12.12
C VAL A 530 15.30 27.41 13.34
N ALA A 531 16.04 27.04 14.40
CA ALA A 531 16.33 27.91 15.55
C ALA A 531 17.60 27.45 16.28
N GLY A 532 18.27 28.38 16.98
CA GLY A 532 19.53 28.13 17.69
C GLY A 532 20.79 28.23 16.82
N PRO A 533 21.96 27.82 17.34
CA PRO A 533 22.16 27.14 18.63
C PRO A 533 22.00 28.07 19.84
N VAL A 534 21.47 27.53 20.95
CA VAL A 534 21.46 28.17 22.28
C VAL A 534 21.94 27.20 23.34
N ASP A 535 22.52 27.71 24.42
CA ASP A 535 22.86 26.91 25.60
C ASP A 535 21.66 26.84 26.56
N ALA A 536 21.47 25.70 27.20
CA ALA A 536 20.43 25.54 28.20
C ALA A 536 20.79 26.34 29.47
N VAL A 537 19.77 26.81 30.19
CA VAL A 537 19.92 27.52 31.46
C VAL A 537 19.39 26.62 32.58
N ALA A 538 20.18 26.41 33.62
CA ALA A 538 19.77 25.62 34.77
C ALA A 538 18.54 26.24 35.47
N SER A 539 17.62 25.40 35.91
CA SER A 539 16.44 25.81 36.69
C SER A 539 16.44 25.09 38.06
N THR A 540 15.42 25.29 38.89
CA THR A 540 15.34 24.64 40.21
C THR A 540 15.23 23.10 40.07
N GLY A 541 15.96 22.36 40.89
CA GLY A 541 16.00 20.89 40.85
C GLY A 541 16.89 20.32 39.74
N SER A 542 16.48 19.19 39.14
CA SER A 542 17.19 18.49 38.04
C SER A 542 16.73 18.91 36.64
N ASN A 543 16.16 20.11 36.53
CA ASN A 543 15.61 20.65 35.29
C ASN A 543 16.49 21.77 34.73
N GLN A 544 16.47 21.93 33.41
CA GLN A 544 17.03 23.07 32.70
C GLN A 544 16.09 23.51 31.57
N THR A 545 16.29 24.70 31.05
CA THR A 545 15.44 25.29 30.00
C THR A 545 16.26 25.67 28.78
N VAL A 546 15.73 25.41 27.59
CA VAL A 546 16.28 25.82 26.30
C VAL A 546 15.27 26.80 25.71
N THR A 547 15.68 28.06 25.53
CA THR A 547 14.80 29.11 25.01
C THR A 547 15.31 29.58 23.67
N PHE A 548 14.53 29.34 22.62
CA PHE A 548 14.76 29.92 21.31
C PHE A 548 14.02 31.26 21.20
N THR A 549 14.69 32.26 20.64
CA THR A 549 14.12 33.59 20.33
C THR A 549 14.12 33.89 18.82
N ASP A 550 14.62 32.94 18.02
CA ASP A 550 14.47 32.95 16.58
C ASP A 550 12.99 32.78 16.20
N THR A 551 12.55 33.49 15.17
CA THR A 551 11.21 33.28 14.62
C THR A 551 11.20 32.00 13.80
N VAL A 552 10.47 30.98 14.27
CA VAL A 552 10.30 29.69 13.58
C VAL A 552 9.02 29.72 12.77
N THR A 553 9.12 29.47 11.46
CA THR A 553 7.96 29.32 10.58
C THR A 553 7.59 27.85 10.41
N PHE A 554 6.35 27.50 10.76
CA PHE A 554 5.79 26.17 10.56
C PHE A 554 4.88 26.18 9.32
N PRO A 555 5.15 25.35 8.29
CA PRO A 555 4.31 25.26 7.10
C PRO A 555 3.00 24.52 7.38
N ILE A 556 2.04 24.61 6.44
CA ILE A 556 0.78 23.86 6.50
C ILE A 556 1.07 22.35 6.45
N GLY A 557 0.28 21.57 7.19
CA GLY A 557 0.37 20.12 7.27
C GLY A 557 1.25 19.64 8.42
N LYS A 558 1.58 18.35 8.38
CA LYS A 558 2.38 17.68 9.42
C LYS A 558 3.88 17.90 9.19
N GLY A 559 4.58 18.39 10.21
CA GLY A 559 6.04 18.53 10.22
C GLY A 559 6.66 17.96 11.49
N VAL A 560 7.72 17.16 11.35
CA VAL A 560 8.52 16.63 12.46
C VAL A 560 9.72 17.54 12.72
N TYR A 561 9.89 17.95 13.97
CA TYR A 561 10.96 18.82 14.42
C TYR A 561 11.79 18.13 15.48
N THR A 562 13.12 18.19 15.36
CA THR A 562 14.06 17.45 16.21
C THR A 562 15.00 18.42 16.93
N LEU A 563 15.14 18.30 18.24
CA LEU A 563 16.16 19.02 18.99
C LEU A 563 17.44 18.20 18.97
N LYS A 564 18.56 18.88 18.67
CA LYS A 564 19.90 18.29 18.81
C LYS A 564 20.80 19.24 19.59
N GLY A 565 21.71 18.70 20.40
CA GLY A 565 22.65 19.50 21.18
C GLY A 565 23.85 18.69 21.67
N LYS A 566 24.63 19.26 22.58
CA LYS A 566 25.83 18.62 23.14
C LYS A 566 25.62 18.32 24.62
N VAL A 567 25.84 17.07 25.01
CA VAL A 567 25.80 16.63 26.41
C VAL A 567 27.15 16.96 27.07
N PRO A 568 27.19 17.57 28.26
CA PRO A 568 28.44 17.83 28.98
C PRO A 568 29.21 16.55 29.36
N SER A 569 30.54 16.63 29.43
CA SER A 569 31.42 15.52 29.82
C SER A 569 31.25 15.06 31.27
N SER A 570 30.71 15.92 32.14
CA SER A 570 30.48 15.64 33.56
C SER A 570 29.26 14.75 33.84
N ILE A 571 28.44 14.44 32.82
CA ILE A 571 27.22 13.65 32.99
C ILE A 571 27.55 12.17 33.06
N GLY A 572 27.11 11.50 34.14
CA GLY A 572 27.38 10.09 34.36
C GLY A 572 26.64 9.15 33.40
N ASN A 573 27.27 8.02 33.11
CA ASN A 573 26.71 6.92 32.30
C ASN A 573 25.37 6.43 32.90
N GLY A 574 24.35 6.25 32.06
CA GLY A 574 23.00 5.83 32.47
C GLY A 574 22.06 6.96 32.89
N SER A 575 22.51 8.21 32.93
CA SER A 575 21.63 9.38 33.12
C SER A 575 20.62 9.49 31.97
N THR A 576 19.43 10.06 32.19
CA THR A 576 18.45 10.25 31.11
C THR A 576 18.08 11.72 30.93
N TYR A 577 17.68 12.09 29.72
CA TYR A 577 17.09 13.40 29.39
C TYR A 577 15.69 13.21 28.79
N ILE A 578 14.74 14.01 29.25
CA ILE A 578 13.38 14.10 28.69
C ILE A 578 13.12 15.56 28.38
N VAL A 579 12.99 15.88 27.09
CA VAL A 579 12.65 17.22 26.61
C VAL A 579 11.14 17.35 26.51
N SER A 580 10.59 18.49 26.90
CA SER A 580 9.17 18.78 26.80
C SER A 580 8.89 20.25 26.49
N THR A 581 7.72 20.53 25.90
CA THR A 581 7.18 21.89 25.72
C THR A 581 5.67 21.89 25.91
N THR A 582 5.10 22.97 26.43
CA THR A 582 3.67 23.22 26.59
C THR A 582 3.30 24.40 25.69
N PRO A 583 2.87 24.15 24.43
CA PRO A 583 2.74 25.21 23.44
C PRO A 583 1.88 26.39 23.88
N SER A 584 0.81 26.17 24.64
CA SER A 584 -0.09 27.25 25.09
C SER A 584 0.58 28.31 25.97
N SER A 585 1.65 27.97 26.69
CA SER A 585 2.33 28.85 27.65
C SER A 585 3.79 29.10 27.34
N GLN A 586 4.41 28.21 26.57
CA GLN A 586 5.85 28.25 26.25
C GLN A 586 6.15 28.71 24.83
N TRP A 587 5.13 28.88 23.97
CA TRP A 587 5.27 29.48 22.65
C TRP A 587 4.61 30.86 22.66
N THR A 588 5.32 31.88 22.19
CA THR A 588 4.84 33.27 22.24
C THR A 588 4.83 33.93 20.87
N THR A 589 3.93 34.91 20.73
CA THR A 589 3.70 35.67 19.49
C THR A 589 3.47 34.77 18.27
N VAL A 590 2.52 33.84 18.43
CA VAL A 590 2.11 32.92 17.36
C VAL A 590 1.20 33.65 16.39
N THR A 591 1.65 33.84 15.15
CA THR A 591 0.94 34.63 14.12
C THR A 591 0.86 33.90 12.79
N GLY A 592 -0.24 34.04 12.07
CA GLY A 592 -0.37 33.56 10.69
C GLY A 592 0.54 34.34 9.75
N GLN A 593 1.27 33.66 8.86
CA GLN A 593 2.20 34.30 7.92
C GLN A 593 1.51 35.07 6.80
N THR A 594 0.29 34.67 6.44
CA THR A 594 -0.48 35.33 5.37
C THR A 594 -1.38 36.40 5.97
N THR A 595 -2.03 36.10 7.10
CA THR A 595 -3.03 36.99 7.69
C THR A 595 -2.44 37.99 8.68
N GLY A 596 -1.31 37.68 9.32
CA GLY A 596 -0.76 38.44 10.44
C GLY A 596 -1.56 38.31 11.74
N ASN A 597 -2.64 37.51 11.76
CA ASN A 597 -3.50 37.34 12.92
C ASN A 597 -2.85 36.46 13.98
N THR A 598 -3.11 36.74 15.26
CA THR A 598 -2.70 35.87 16.36
C THR A 598 -3.44 34.54 16.31
N ILE A 599 -2.70 33.42 16.33
CA ILE A 599 -3.28 32.07 16.42
C ILE A 599 -3.26 31.61 17.87
N SER A 600 -4.44 31.29 18.42
CA SER A 600 -4.56 30.80 19.79
C SER A 600 -4.11 29.34 19.90
N LEU A 601 -3.19 29.06 20.83
CA LEU A 601 -2.76 27.70 21.20
C LEU A 601 -3.38 27.22 22.51
N SER A 602 -4.46 27.86 22.98
CA SER A 602 -5.07 27.61 24.30
C SER A 602 -5.50 26.16 24.54
N THR A 603 -5.80 25.40 23.48
CA THR A 603 -6.15 23.97 23.54
C THR A 603 -4.95 23.05 23.73
N LEU A 604 -3.72 23.54 23.56
CA LEU A 604 -2.47 22.78 23.68
C LEU A 604 -1.80 23.02 25.04
N SER A 605 -2.56 22.83 26.12
CA SER A 605 -2.17 23.16 27.50
C SER A 605 -1.45 22.05 28.26
N THR A 606 -1.34 20.86 27.69
CA THR A 606 -0.60 19.72 28.27
C THR A 606 0.82 19.67 27.74
N ALA A 607 1.78 19.39 28.62
CA ALA A 607 3.18 19.24 28.22
C ALA A 607 3.36 18.08 27.22
N VAL A 608 3.98 18.38 26.08
CA VAL A 608 4.37 17.41 25.07
C VAL A 608 5.75 16.88 25.44
N ALA A 609 5.79 15.75 26.15
CA ALA A 609 7.03 15.05 26.46
C ALA A 609 7.51 14.23 25.25
N MET A 610 8.75 14.48 24.83
CA MET A 610 9.44 13.76 23.77
C MET A 610 10.01 12.44 24.30
N ASN A 611 10.50 11.59 23.40
CA ASN A 611 11.13 10.31 23.78
C ASN A 611 12.37 10.53 24.65
N THR A 612 12.52 9.69 25.68
CA THR A 612 13.65 9.72 26.62
C THR A 612 14.96 9.33 25.92
N MET A 613 16.02 10.10 26.16
CA MET A 613 17.37 9.79 25.68
C MET A 613 18.25 9.36 26.84
N THR A 614 19.06 8.32 26.64
CA THR A 614 19.93 7.77 27.70
C THR A 614 21.38 8.12 27.41
N VAL A 615 22.05 8.76 28.37
CA VAL A 615 23.47 9.07 28.27
C VAL A 615 24.27 7.79 28.40
N LYS A 616 25.10 7.48 27.40
CA LYS A 616 26.04 6.37 27.44
C LYS A 616 27.45 6.85 27.07
N ALA A 617 28.46 6.32 27.77
CA ALA A 617 29.84 6.46 27.30
C ALA A 617 30.04 5.64 26.02
N ALA A 618 31.08 5.94 25.25
CA ALA A 618 31.53 5.06 24.18
C ALA A 618 31.94 3.70 24.77
N ALA A 619 31.51 2.61 24.16
CA ALA A 619 31.74 1.25 24.69
C ALA A 619 31.89 0.24 23.55
N LEU A 620 32.79 -0.72 23.73
CA LEU A 620 32.93 -1.88 22.85
C LEU A 620 33.12 -3.14 23.69
N ALA A 621 32.29 -4.16 23.47
CA ALA A 621 32.53 -5.49 24.00
C ALA A 621 33.07 -6.42 22.90
N ILE A 622 34.09 -7.21 23.21
CA ILE A 622 34.72 -8.14 22.26
C ILE A 622 34.59 -9.56 22.79
N THR A 623 34.02 -10.45 21.99
CA THR A 623 33.89 -11.88 22.31
C THR A 623 34.28 -12.75 21.12
N VAL A 624 34.65 -14.00 21.38
CA VAL A 624 34.86 -15.01 20.33
C VAL A 624 33.61 -15.85 20.21
N ALA A 625 33.04 -15.94 19.02
CA ALA A 625 31.82 -16.72 18.78
C ALA A 625 32.11 -18.22 18.86
N SER A 626 31.07 -19.00 19.17
CA SER A 626 31.10 -20.48 19.18
C SER A 626 31.07 -21.11 17.79
N THR A 627 30.97 -20.30 16.73
CA THR A 627 30.98 -20.73 15.33
C THR A 627 32.21 -20.17 14.62
N PRO A 628 32.93 -20.96 13.79
CA PRO A 628 32.79 -22.41 13.64
C PRO A 628 33.03 -23.15 14.97
N SER A 629 32.38 -24.30 15.17
CA SER A 629 32.67 -25.15 16.32
C SER A 629 34.03 -25.83 16.16
N ALA A 630 34.58 -26.31 17.28
CA ALA A 630 35.75 -27.19 17.24
C ALA A 630 35.49 -28.37 16.30
N GLN A 631 36.43 -28.63 15.39
CA GLN A 631 36.26 -29.64 14.34
C GLN A 631 37.62 -30.04 13.75
N SER A 632 37.62 -31.14 13.01
CA SER A 632 38.74 -31.50 12.16
C SER A 632 38.72 -30.70 10.85
N ILE A 633 39.89 -30.20 10.44
CA ILE A 633 40.13 -29.51 9.18
C ILE A 633 41.35 -30.11 8.49
N THR A 634 41.48 -29.93 7.19
CA THR A 634 42.65 -30.36 6.41
C THR A 634 43.51 -29.16 6.04
N ALA A 635 44.76 -29.41 5.62
CA ALA A 635 45.60 -28.37 5.03
C ALA A 635 44.91 -27.73 3.82
N GLY A 636 45.21 -26.46 3.55
CA GLY A 636 44.61 -25.71 2.45
C GLY A 636 44.60 -24.21 2.70
N THR A 637 44.04 -23.46 1.76
CA THR A 637 44.01 -22.00 1.81
C THR A 637 42.75 -21.48 2.50
N ALA A 638 42.84 -20.29 3.12
CA ALA A 638 41.72 -19.52 3.66
C ALA A 638 40.75 -20.30 4.58
N LYS A 639 41.27 -21.19 5.42
CA LYS A 639 40.50 -21.93 6.43
C LYS A 639 39.99 -20.97 7.49
N THR A 640 38.70 -21.07 7.80
CA THR A 640 38.09 -20.26 8.86
C THR A 640 38.42 -20.85 10.22
N PHE A 641 39.08 -20.07 11.07
CA PHE A 641 39.47 -20.51 12.41
C PHE A 641 38.52 -19.99 13.50
N ALA A 642 38.15 -18.71 13.46
CA ALA A 642 37.36 -18.08 14.51
C ALA A 642 36.55 -16.91 13.98
N ASN A 643 35.48 -16.57 14.69
CA ASN A 643 34.70 -15.36 14.48
C ASN A 643 34.74 -14.50 15.74
N TYR A 644 34.91 -13.18 15.59
CA TYR A 644 34.99 -12.21 16.68
C TYR A 644 33.80 -11.27 16.61
N GLN A 645 33.02 -11.19 17.69
CA GLN A 645 31.89 -10.27 17.79
C GLN A 645 32.32 -8.99 18.50
N LEU A 646 32.15 -7.88 17.79
CA LEU A 646 32.43 -6.52 18.22
C LEU A 646 31.09 -5.84 18.50
N ASP A 647 30.70 -5.80 19.77
CA ASP A 647 29.40 -5.33 20.23
C ASP A 647 29.50 -3.88 20.74
N ALA A 648 28.95 -2.96 19.96
CA ALA A 648 28.78 -1.54 20.32
C ALA A 648 27.30 -1.20 20.60
N SER A 649 26.45 -2.19 20.88
CA SER A 649 25.02 -1.99 21.16
C SER A 649 24.77 -1.05 22.34
N GLN A 650 25.66 -1.10 23.34
CA GLN A 650 25.60 -0.28 24.54
C GLN A 650 26.39 1.04 24.44
N SER A 651 26.97 1.33 23.28
CA SER A 651 27.78 2.54 23.06
C SER A 651 26.92 3.79 22.88
N GLY A 652 27.41 4.94 23.37
CA GLY A 652 26.81 6.26 23.12
C GLY A 652 27.14 6.85 21.74
N GLU A 653 28.25 6.43 21.12
CA GLU A 653 28.73 6.86 19.80
C GLU A 653 29.37 5.70 19.03
N ASP A 654 29.58 5.88 17.73
CA ASP A 654 30.33 4.92 16.92
C ASP A 654 31.77 4.85 17.44
N VAL A 655 32.36 3.66 17.43
CA VAL A 655 33.72 3.42 17.91
C VAL A 655 34.60 2.92 16.78
N ARG A 656 35.90 3.21 16.85
CA ARG A 656 36.86 2.83 15.81
C ARG A 656 38.19 2.36 16.37
N PHE A 657 38.85 1.46 15.65
CA PHE A 657 40.19 0.97 15.93
C PHE A 657 40.91 0.59 14.64
N SER A 658 42.25 0.57 14.67
CA SER A 658 43.10 0.27 13.51
C SER A 658 43.83 -1.07 13.62
N SER A 659 43.82 -1.72 14.79
CA SER A 659 44.41 -3.04 14.97
C SER A 659 43.71 -3.84 16.06
N ILE A 660 43.80 -5.17 15.98
CA ILE A 660 43.29 -6.07 17.01
C ILE A 660 44.30 -7.20 17.26
N PRO A 661 44.78 -7.40 18.50
CA PRO A 661 45.65 -8.52 18.82
C PRO A 661 44.84 -9.78 19.12
N LEU A 662 45.14 -10.86 18.39
CA LEU A 662 44.48 -12.16 18.47
C LEU A 662 45.48 -13.23 18.91
N ASN A 663 45.03 -14.18 19.73
CA ASN A 663 45.91 -15.16 20.36
C ASN A 663 45.87 -16.51 19.63
N LEU A 664 47.00 -17.01 19.14
CA LEU A 664 47.13 -18.35 18.57
C LEU A 664 47.62 -19.34 19.63
N THR A 665 46.80 -20.33 19.94
CA THR A 665 47.16 -21.48 20.79
C THR A 665 47.45 -22.69 19.90
N LEU A 666 48.59 -23.33 20.13
CA LEU A 666 49.05 -24.52 19.40
C LEU A 666 49.03 -25.74 20.32
N GLY A 667 48.71 -26.92 19.78
CA GLY A 667 48.81 -28.20 20.51
C GLY A 667 49.32 -29.35 19.64
N GLY A 668 49.83 -30.40 20.28
CA GLY A 668 50.53 -31.51 19.60
C GLY A 668 51.93 -31.09 19.16
N SER A 669 52.30 -31.40 17.92
CA SER A 669 53.57 -30.99 17.29
C SER A 669 53.38 -29.82 16.33
N ALA A 670 52.30 -29.06 16.48
CA ALA A 670 51.99 -27.90 15.65
C ALA A 670 53.02 -26.77 15.85
N THR A 671 53.45 -26.13 14.76
CA THR A 671 54.31 -24.95 14.79
C THR A 671 53.59 -23.77 14.14
N ALA A 672 53.91 -22.53 14.54
CA ALA A 672 53.26 -21.35 13.97
C ALA A 672 53.50 -21.20 12.45
N SER A 673 54.60 -21.74 11.93
CA SER A 673 54.89 -21.80 10.48
C SER A 673 53.88 -22.60 9.65
N MET A 674 53.08 -23.46 10.30
CA MET A 674 51.97 -24.17 9.66
C MET A 674 50.80 -23.25 9.33
N VAL A 675 50.73 -22.06 9.94
CA VAL A 675 49.67 -21.08 9.70
C VAL A 675 50.27 -19.86 9.02
N SER A 676 49.67 -19.43 7.91
CA SER A 676 50.16 -18.27 7.14
C SER A 676 48.99 -17.51 6.51
N ALA A 677 49.26 -16.36 5.90
CA ALA A 677 48.25 -15.56 5.20
C ALA A 677 46.97 -15.32 6.04
N CYS A 678 47.14 -15.03 7.34
CA CYS A 678 46.02 -14.80 8.25
C CYS A 678 45.39 -13.43 8.00
N GLN A 679 44.11 -13.43 7.67
CA GLN A 679 43.35 -12.23 7.31
C GLN A 679 42.01 -12.19 8.02
N LEU A 680 41.61 -10.99 8.43
CA LEU A 680 40.30 -10.69 8.97
C LEU A 680 39.36 -10.25 7.86
N TYR A 681 38.12 -10.71 7.94
CA TYR A 681 37.06 -10.42 6.98
C TYR A 681 35.87 -9.78 7.68
N ASP A 682 35.32 -8.71 7.09
CA ASP A 682 33.97 -8.21 7.36
C ASP A 682 33.07 -8.65 6.20
N GLY A 683 32.31 -9.73 6.41
CA GLY A 683 31.62 -10.43 5.33
C GLY A 683 32.60 -10.99 4.30
N SER A 684 32.55 -10.48 3.07
CA SER A 684 33.50 -10.83 2.00
C SER A 684 34.71 -9.89 1.91
N THR A 685 34.70 -8.79 2.65
CA THR A 685 35.74 -7.74 2.55
C THR A 685 36.93 -8.11 3.42
N VAL A 686 38.11 -8.23 2.81
CA VAL A 686 39.38 -8.41 3.52
C VAL A 686 39.78 -7.09 4.19
N LEU A 687 40.15 -7.14 5.47
CA LEU A 687 40.49 -5.94 6.25
C LEU A 687 41.99 -5.71 6.41
N ASN A 688 42.84 -6.69 6.11
CA ASN A 688 44.29 -6.57 6.18
C ASN A 688 44.97 -7.27 4.98
N THR A 689 45.71 -6.52 4.17
CA THR A 689 46.33 -6.99 2.93
C THR A 689 47.81 -6.60 2.83
N GLY A 690 48.53 -7.17 1.87
CA GLY A 690 49.94 -6.82 1.62
C GLY A 690 50.82 -6.97 2.86
N SER A 691 51.50 -5.88 3.25
CA SER A 691 52.37 -5.83 4.43
C SER A 691 51.62 -5.88 5.78
N ASN A 692 50.29 -5.72 5.79
CA ASN A 692 49.47 -5.80 7.00
C ASN A 692 49.04 -7.23 7.36
N ILE A 693 49.40 -8.23 6.55
CA ILE A 693 49.24 -9.64 6.89
C ILE A 693 50.32 -10.01 7.93
N PRO A 694 49.96 -10.39 9.17
CA PRO A 694 50.95 -10.62 10.20
C PRO A 694 51.75 -11.91 9.94
N THR A 695 53.05 -11.86 10.25
CA THR A 695 53.83 -13.10 10.46
C THR A 695 53.39 -13.73 11.77
N VAL A 696 52.86 -14.94 11.69
CA VAL A 696 52.18 -15.58 12.81
C VAL A 696 53.19 -16.22 13.78
N ALA A 697 52.99 -16.02 15.07
CA ALA A 697 53.70 -16.66 16.17
C ALA A 697 52.71 -17.32 17.15
N SER A 698 53.21 -18.24 17.99
CA SER A 698 52.42 -18.72 19.14
C SER A 698 52.20 -17.56 20.13
N GLY A 699 51.00 -17.43 20.67
CA GLY A 699 50.63 -16.31 21.53
C GLY A 699 49.95 -15.16 20.77
N SER A 700 50.13 -13.94 21.26
CA SER A 700 49.46 -12.74 20.74
C SER A 700 50.04 -12.29 19.40
N ASN A 701 49.18 -12.04 18.41
CA ASN A 701 49.50 -11.55 17.08
C ASN A 701 48.65 -10.33 16.75
N THR A 702 49.28 -9.19 16.45
CA THR A 702 48.56 -7.95 16.12
C THR A 702 48.17 -7.91 14.65
N PHE A 703 46.85 -7.90 14.38
CA PHE A 703 46.31 -7.69 13.06
C PHE A 703 46.11 -6.20 12.82
N THR A 704 46.97 -5.61 11.99
CA THR A 704 46.83 -4.21 11.55
C THR A 704 45.85 -4.17 10.39
N LEU A 705 44.86 -3.29 10.43
CA LEU A 705 43.86 -3.15 9.37
C LEU A 705 44.34 -2.14 8.33
N ASP A 706 44.01 -2.37 7.06
CA ASP A 706 44.37 -1.48 5.95
C ASP A 706 43.78 -0.08 6.13
N GLN A 707 42.59 -0.03 6.76
CA GLN A 707 41.87 1.17 7.12
C GLN A 707 41.30 1.00 8.53
N THR A 708 41.06 2.10 9.24
CA THR A 708 40.39 2.06 10.54
C THR A 708 39.00 1.44 10.41
N LEU A 709 38.68 0.45 11.23
CA LEU A 709 37.36 -0.17 11.25
C LEU A 709 36.45 0.58 12.22
N THR A 710 35.28 1.01 11.74
CA THR A 710 34.22 1.58 12.56
C THR A 710 33.15 0.54 12.88
N VAL A 711 32.78 0.45 14.16
CA VAL A 711 31.62 -0.30 14.65
C VAL A 711 30.57 0.73 15.07
N ALA A 712 29.42 0.71 14.39
CA ALA A 712 28.36 1.67 14.64
C ALA A 712 27.72 1.42 16.01
N LYS A 713 27.36 2.49 16.74
CA LYS A 713 26.61 2.35 18.00
C LYS A 713 25.28 1.62 17.75
N GLY A 714 24.83 0.86 18.75
CA GLY A 714 23.58 0.10 18.60
C GLY A 714 23.72 -1.17 17.76
N SER A 715 24.94 -1.55 17.32
CA SER A 715 25.17 -2.69 16.43
C SER A 715 26.22 -3.67 16.95
N VAL A 716 26.18 -4.90 16.41
CA VAL A 716 27.22 -5.93 16.60
C VAL A 716 27.83 -6.24 15.23
N LYS A 717 29.15 -6.13 15.10
CA LYS A 717 29.90 -6.50 13.88
C LYS A 717 30.65 -7.80 14.11
N THR A 718 30.62 -8.72 13.14
CA THR A 718 31.36 -9.99 13.22
C THR A 718 32.53 -9.99 12.26
N LEU A 719 33.75 -10.21 12.77
CA LEU A 719 34.94 -10.41 11.96
C LEU A 719 35.29 -11.89 11.87
N THR A 720 35.55 -12.39 10.68
CA THR A 720 35.97 -13.79 10.45
C THR A 720 37.48 -13.84 10.21
N LEU A 721 38.19 -14.64 11.01
CA LEU A 721 39.60 -14.92 10.77
C LEU A 721 39.75 -16.14 9.85
N LYS A 722 40.42 -15.92 8.72
CA LYS A 722 40.83 -16.99 7.80
C LYS A 722 42.33 -17.02 7.66
N CYS A 723 42.92 -18.20 7.65
CA CYS A 723 44.36 -18.40 7.42
C CYS A 723 44.59 -19.56 6.46
N ASN A 724 45.72 -19.56 5.77
CA ASN A 724 46.25 -20.74 5.12
C ASN A 724 46.83 -21.69 6.17
N LEU A 725 46.60 -22.99 5.98
CA LEU A 725 47.10 -24.06 6.83
C LEU A 725 47.96 -25.02 6.00
N THR A 726 49.18 -25.26 6.44
CA THR A 726 50.12 -26.21 5.83
C THR A 726 50.50 -27.31 6.84
N GLY A 727 50.88 -28.49 6.34
CA GLY A 727 51.19 -29.66 7.16
C GLY A 727 50.07 -30.71 7.19
N THR A 728 50.44 -31.97 7.04
CA THR A 728 49.51 -33.12 6.93
C THR A 728 49.52 -34.02 8.16
N SER A 729 50.33 -33.71 9.17
CA SER A 729 50.42 -34.49 10.40
C SER A 729 49.13 -34.37 11.21
N ALA A 730 48.42 -35.49 11.33
CA ALA A 730 47.18 -35.57 12.08
C ALA A 730 47.36 -35.18 13.56
N ASN A 731 46.28 -34.71 14.19
CA ASN A 731 46.19 -34.35 15.62
C ASN A 731 46.91 -33.06 16.04
N ASN A 732 47.57 -32.35 15.13
CA ASN A 732 48.03 -30.99 15.38
C ASN A 732 46.82 -30.06 15.55
N THR A 733 46.81 -29.20 16.58
CA THR A 733 45.66 -28.35 16.90
C THR A 733 46.03 -26.86 16.90
N PHE A 734 45.07 -26.03 16.48
CA PHE A 734 45.18 -24.59 16.36
C PHE A 734 43.88 -23.96 16.88
N ALA A 735 43.98 -23.05 17.84
CA ALA A 735 42.82 -22.29 18.33
C ALA A 735 43.15 -20.80 18.31
N TRP A 736 42.26 -20.00 17.71
CA TRP A 736 42.41 -18.56 17.60
C TRP A 736 41.41 -17.86 18.52
N GLY A 737 41.96 -17.12 19.48
CA GLY A 737 41.22 -16.50 20.56
C GLY A 737 41.55 -15.03 20.75
N ILE A 738 41.18 -14.51 21.92
CA ILE A 738 41.54 -13.18 22.40
C ILE A 738 41.84 -13.24 23.90
N ALA A 739 42.87 -12.52 24.34
CA ALA A 739 43.25 -12.46 25.76
C ALA A 739 42.26 -11.59 26.57
N ALA A 740 42.30 -11.68 27.91
CA ALA A 740 41.44 -10.87 28.79
C ALA A 740 41.73 -9.36 28.74
N SER A 741 42.98 -8.98 28.42
CA SER A 741 43.41 -7.59 28.31
C SER A 741 44.27 -7.40 27.06
N PRO A 742 43.65 -7.44 25.87
CA PRO A 742 44.36 -7.22 24.62
C PRO A 742 44.88 -5.79 24.55
N SER A 743 46.07 -5.59 23.98
CA SER A 743 46.60 -4.25 23.68
C SER A 743 45.93 -3.66 22.44
N ILE A 744 44.63 -3.41 22.53
CA ILE A 744 43.83 -2.70 21.52
C ILE A 744 43.63 -1.25 21.95
N THR A 745 43.50 -0.33 20.98
CA THR A 745 43.15 1.07 21.23
C THR A 745 41.89 1.40 20.45
N VAL A 746 40.75 1.46 21.14
CA VAL A 746 39.48 1.92 20.58
C VAL A 746 39.24 3.37 20.99
N THR A 747 38.79 4.17 20.04
CA THR A 747 38.36 5.56 20.27
C THR A 747 36.93 5.78 19.80
N GLY A 748 36.22 6.71 20.42
CA GLY A 748 34.98 7.25 19.86
C GLY A 748 35.27 7.96 18.52
N VAL A 749 34.48 7.70 17.49
CA VAL A 749 34.68 8.29 16.16
C VAL A 749 34.56 9.81 16.20
N THR A 750 33.62 10.34 16.99
CA THR A 750 33.32 11.77 17.02
C THR A 750 34.00 12.47 18.19
N SER A 751 33.94 11.91 19.40
CA SER A 751 34.56 12.52 20.57
C SER A 751 36.09 12.42 20.55
N SER A 752 36.65 11.42 19.85
CA SER A 752 38.05 11.00 19.96
C SER A 752 38.48 10.63 21.38
N ASN A 753 37.53 10.36 22.29
CA ASN A 753 37.82 9.84 23.61
C ASN A 753 38.26 8.38 23.53
N ASP A 754 39.17 7.98 24.41
CA ASP A 754 39.53 6.58 24.60
C ASP A 754 38.33 5.77 25.14
N VAL A 755 38.20 4.54 24.64
CA VAL A 755 37.15 3.59 25.04
C VAL A 755 37.81 2.47 25.83
N THR A 756 37.34 2.20 27.04
CA THR A 756 37.73 0.98 27.76
C THR A 756 36.87 -0.18 27.27
N GLU A 757 37.47 -1.13 26.58
CA GLU A 757 36.78 -2.27 26.01
C GLU A 757 36.49 -3.34 27.08
N THR A 758 35.37 -4.05 26.94
CA THR A 758 35.06 -5.23 27.76
C THR A 758 35.35 -6.49 26.96
N VAL A 759 36.37 -7.25 27.33
CA VAL A 759 36.79 -8.43 26.56
C VAL A 759 36.48 -9.71 27.31
N THR A 760 35.74 -10.63 26.67
CA THR A 760 35.56 -11.99 27.19
C THR A 760 36.68 -12.86 26.65
N ALA A 761 37.66 -13.18 27.50
CA ALA A 761 38.78 -14.03 27.13
C ALA A 761 38.30 -15.40 26.66
N SER A 762 38.87 -15.88 25.57
CA SER A 762 38.58 -17.20 25.01
C SER A 762 39.76 -17.65 24.16
N ASN A 763 40.10 -18.94 24.20
CA ASN A 763 41.07 -19.54 23.29
C ASN A 763 40.49 -19.77 21.88
N GLY A 764 39.18 -19.58 21.72
CA GLY A 764 38.44 -19.89 20.49
C GLY A 764 38.22 -21.38 20.26
N PRO A 765 37.53 -21.74 19.18
CA PRO A 765 37.30 -23.13 18.80
C PRO A 765 38.62 -23.79 18.37
N THR A 766 38.84 -25.02 18.84
CA THR A 766 40.02 -25.81 18.47
C THR A 766 39.82 -26.46 17.11
N MET A 767 40.67 -26.10 16.15
CA MET A 767 40.76 -26.73 14.84
C MET A 767 41.85 -27.79 14.85
N THR A 768 41.50 -29.04 14.55
CA THR A 768 42.43 -30.18 14.57
C THR A 768 42.76 -30.60 13.14
N ILE A 769 44.03 -30.80 12.80
CA ILE A 769 44.38 -31.40 11.51
C ILE A 769 43.89 -32.86 11.48
N GLY A 770 42.94 -33.13 10.59
CA GLY A 770 42.48 -34.47 10.25
C GLY A 770 43.09 -34.98 8.94
N THR A 771 43.11 -36.29 8.76
CA THR A 771 43.48 -36.93 7.48
C THR A 771 42.23 -37.13 6.62
N SER A 772 42.28 -36.76 5.33
CA SER A 772 41.21 -37.10 4.39
C SER A 772 41.05 -38.62 4.33
N ALA A 773 39.82 -39.11 4.49
CA ALA A 773 39.52 -40.54 4.41
C ALA A 773 38.24 -40.78 3.60
N LEU A 774 38.25 -41.87 2.84
CA LEU A 774 37.13 -42.34 2.03
C LEU A 774 36.72 -43.72 2.54
N THR A 775 35.43 -43.94 2.82
CA THR A 775 34.92 -45.29 3.10
C THR A 775 33.82 -45.64 2.11
N VAL A 776 33.74 -46.93 1.77
CA VAL A 776 32.79 -47.50 0.81
C VAL A 776 32.05 -48.64 1.48
N THR A 777 30.73 -48.65 1.35
CA THR A 777 29.86 -49.72 1.85
C THR A 777 28.74 -50.03 0.85
N LYS A 778 28.10 -51.18 1.00
CA LYS A 778 26.87 -51.50 0.26
C LYS A 778 25.75 -50.59 0.75
N ASP A 779 25.08 -49.89 -0.17
CA ASP A 779 23.91 -49.10 0.16
C ASP A 779 22.66 -49.97 0.30
N SER A 780 21.77 -49.61 1.22
CA SER A 780 20.49 -50.30 1.46
C SER A 780 19.52 -50.27 0.28
N SER A 781 19.70 -49.36 -0.68
CA SER A 781 18.94 -49.33 -1.94
C SER A 781 19.34 -50.43 -2.94
N SER A 782 20.40 -51.19 -2.66
CA SER A 782 20.84 -52.29 -3.51
C SER A 782 19.71 -53.33 -3.68
N PRO A 783 19.35 -53.73 -4.91
CA PRO A 783 18.28 -54.70 -5.14
C PRO A 783 18.52 -56.05 -4.45
N ALA A 784 17.42 -56.71 -4.08
CA ALA A 784 17.44 -58.12 -3.74
C ALA A 784 17.74 -58.98 -4.98
N TYR A 785 17.99 -60.27 -4.77
CA TYR A 785 18.15 -61.24 -5.85
C TYR A 785 16.96 -61.18 -6.82
N ALA A 786 17.25 -61.21 -8.12
CA ALA A 786 16.23 -61.29 -9.16
C ALA A 786 16.71 -62.17 -10.32
N VAL A 787 15.75 -62.77 -11.04
CA VAL A 787 16.01 -63.45 -12.32
C VAL A 787 15.83 -62.44 -13.45
N VAL A 788 16.82 -62.34 -14.33
CA VAL A 788 16.86 -61.38 -15.43
C VAL A 788 17.20 -62.07 -16.74
N THR A 789 16.68 -61.54 -17.83
CA THR A 789 16.97 -62.04 -19.18
C THR A 789 18.38 -61.65 -19.63
N GLY A 790 19.12 -62.59 -20.20
CA GLY A 790 20.35 -62.29 -20.94
C GLY A 790 20.10 -61.28 -22.07
N GLY A 791 21.04 -60.36 -22.29
CA GLY A 791 20.87 -59.26 -23.25
C GLY A 791 20.20 -58.01 -22.71
N SER A 792 19.70 -58.03 -21.47
CA SER A 792 19.11 -56.84 -20.85
C SER A 792 20.18 -55.77 -20.59
N THR A 793 19.87 -54.52 -20.93
CA THR A 793 20.73 -53.35 -20.70
C THR A 793 20.27 -52.54 -19.49
N GLY A 794 21.20 -51.91 -18.78
CA GLY A 794 20.90 -51.00 -17.68
C GLY A 794 20.31 -51.67 -16.44
N VAL A 795 20.60 -52.96 -16.23
CA VAL A 795 20.11 -53.73 -15.08
C VAL A 795 20.80 -53.23 -13.82
N THR A 796 20.04 -52.71 -12.85
CA THR A 796 20.61 -52.28 -11.56
C THR A 796 21.13 -53.49 -10.78
N ILE A 797 22.43 -53.50 -10.49
CA ILE A 797 23.10 -54.58 -9.75
C ILE A 797 23.22 -54.24 -8.25
N GLY A 798 23.45 -52.97 -7.92
CA GLY A 798 23.65 -52.52 -6.54
C GLY A 798 23.97 -51.04 -6.43
N GLY A 799 24.05 -50.54 -5.20
CA GLY A 799 24.47 -49.17 -4.89
C GLY A 799 25.66 -49.17 -3.92
N LEU A 800 26.66 -48.34 -4.19
CA LEU A 800 27.81 -48.12 -3.31
C LEU A 800 27.64 -46.79 -2.58
N ARG A 801 27.64 -46.81 -1.25
CA ARG A 801 27.66 -45.61 -0.42
C ARG A 801 29.10 -45.22 -0.12
N PHE A 802 29.46 -44.01 -0.52
CA PHE A 802 30.75 -43.40 -0.22
C PHE A 802 30.58 -42.36 0.88
N HIS A 803 31.48 -42.35 1.86
CA HIS A 803 31.56 -41.35 2.92
C HIS A 803 32.93 -40.66 2.90
N ALA A 804 32.95 -39.32 2.95
CA ALA A 804 34.18 -38.54 3.03
C ALA A 804 34.34 -37.93 4.42
N ALA A 805 35.46 -38.17 5.09
CA ALA A 805 35.75 -37.60 6.41
C ALA A 805 36.72 -36.40 6.30
N ASN A 806 36.49 -35.38 7.12
CA ASN A 806 37.32 -34.18 7.32
C ASN A 806 37.36 -33.16 6.16
N GLU A 807 37.14 -33.59 4.91
CA GLU A 807 36.96 -32.74 3.73
C GLU A 807 36.06 -33.38 2.68
N ALA A 808 35.59 -32.60 1.71
CA ALA A 808 34.89 -33.15 0.55
C ALA A 808 35.88 -33.86 -0.38
N ILE A 809 35.44 -34.92 -1.06
CA ILE A 809 36.29 -35.74 -1.93
C ILE A 809 35.67 -35.81 -3.33
N ASN A 810 36.46 -35.49 -4.36
CA ASN A 810 36.11 -35.73 -5.76
C ASN A 810 36.58 -37.12 -6.18
N LEU A 811 35.63 -38.04 -6.40
CA LEU A 811 35.91 -39.41 -6.81
C LEU A 811 36.25 -39.46 -8.31
N THR A 812 37.29 -40.21 -8.68
CA THR A 812 37.79 -40.32 -10.06
C THR A 812 37.79 -41.74 -10.59
N LYS A 813 37.98 -42.74 -9.72
CA LYS A 813 37.97 -44.17 -10.08
C LYS A 813 37.29 -44.99 -8.99
N VAL A 814 36.69 -46.10 -9.38
CA VAL A 814 36.15 -47.13 -8.48
C VAL A 814 36.57 -48.51 -8.99
N ALA A 815 37.20 -49.29 -8.12
CA ALA A 815 37.53 -50.68 -8.34
C ALA A 815 36.29 -51.55 -8.17
N LEU A 816 36.02 -52.41 -9.15
CA LEU A 816 34.89 -53.32 -9.16
C LEU A 816 35.38 -54.75 -9.38
N GLN A 817 34.71 -55.70 -8.75
CA GLN A 817 34.95 -57.13 -8.93
C GLN A 817 33.67 -57.90 -9.23
N LEU A 818 33.81 -59.01 -9.95
CA LEU A 818 32.76 -59.97 -10.23
C LEU A 818 32.90 -61.17 -9.26
N THR A 819 32.15 -61.14 -8.16
CA THR A 819 32.41 -61.94 -6.94
C THR A 819 31.99 -63.41 -7.05
N ASN A 820 30.99 -63.73 -7.86
CA ASN A 820 30.45 -65.10 -7.97
C ASN A 820 31.23 -65.97 -8.95
N THR A 821 32.50 -66.23 -8.64
CA THR A 821 33.48 -66.88 -9.54
C THR A 821 33.04 -68.25 -10.04
N ALA A 822 32.28 -69.01 -9.24
CA ALA A 822 31.77 -70.33 -9.62
C ALA A 822 30.64 -70.28 -10.67
N SER A 823 29.95 -69.15 -10.83
CA SER A 823 28.77 -69.05 -11.70
C SER A 823 28.76 -67.83 -12.62
N SER A 824 29.86 -67.11 -12.77
CA SER A 824 29.93 -65.93 -13.63
C SER A 824 31.27 -65.78 -14.33
N SER A 825 31.23 -65.14 -15.50
CA SER A 825 32.42 -64.75 -16.25
C SER A 825 32.25 -63.36 -16.85
N ALA A 826 33.36 -62.73 -17.23
CA ALA A 826 33.33 -61.46 -17.95
C ALA A 826 32.51 -61.53 -19.24
N ALA A 827 32.46 -62.70 -19.89
CA ALA A 827 31.63 -62.93 -21.08
C ALA A 827 30.11 -62.84 -20.83
N SER A 828 29.68 -62.88 -19.56
CA SER A 828 28.28 -62.68 -19.16
C SER A 828 27.91 -61.19 -19.04
N LEU A 829 28.88 -60.28 -19.18
CA LEU A 829 28.72 -58.83 -19.13
C LEU A 829 29.15 -58.22 -20.47
N VAL A 830 28.44 -57.19 -20.91
CA VAL A 830 28.87 -56.31 -22.00
C VAL A 830 29.64 -55.13 -21.42
N GLN A 831 29.03 -54.43 -20.46
CA GLN A 831 29.63 -53.30 -19.76
C GLN A 831 28.98 -53.11 -18.39
N VAL A 832 29.71 -52.50 -17.45
CA VAL A 832 29.17 -51.92 -16.23
C VAL A 832 29.22 -50.40 -16.30
N THR A 833 28.12 -49.74 -15.92
CA THR A 833 28.00 -48.28 -15.89
C THR A 833 27.71 -47.79 -14.49
N LEU A 834 28.22 -46.60 -14.17
CA LEU A 834 28.14 -45.97 -12.85
C LEU A 834 27.30 -44.70 -12.94
N TRP A 835 26.36 -44.52 -12.01
CA TRP A 835 25.34 -43.47 -12.09
C TRP A 835 25.23 -42.67 -10.79
N ASP A 836 25.13 -41.36 -10.93
CA ASP A 836 24.73 -40.41 -9.89
C ASP A 836 23.27 -39.99 -10.17
N GLY A 837 22.33 -40.60 -9.44
CA GLY A 837 20.90 -40.51 -9.75
C GLY A 837 20.59 -40.99 -11.18
N SER A 838 20.12 -40.09 -12.03
CA SER A 838 19.81 -40.37 -13.45
C SER A 838 20.97 -40.06 -14.41
N THR A 839 22.11 -39.60 -13.92
CA THR A 839 23.26 -39.21 -14.76
C THR A 839 24.33 -40.29 -14.74
N GLN A 840 24.70 -40.81 -15.89
CA GLN A 840 25.86 -41.70 -15.99
C GLN A 840 27.14 -40.88 -15.74
N VAL A 841 27.92 -41.28 -14.74
CA VAL A 841 29.16 -40.61 -14.32
C VAL A 841 30.41 -41.42 -14.64
N GLY A 842 30.28 -42.69 -15.02
CA GLY A 842 31.42 -43.51 -15.44
C GLY A 842 31.03 -44.87 -16.00
N SER A 843 32.04 -45.64 -16.40
CA SER A 843 31.88 -47.02 -16.89
C SER A 843 33.12 -47.86 -16.59
N ALA A 844 32.94 -49.18 -16.54
CA ALA A 844 33.97 -50.20 -16.40
C ALA A 844 33.67 -51.38 -17.33
N THR A 845 34.71 -52.00 -17.89
CA THR A 845 34.58 -53.20 -18.73
C THR A 845 35.47 -54.30 -18.18
N PHE A 846 34.91 -55.50 -17.98
CA PHE A 846 35.67 -56.68 -17.61
C PHE A 846 36.22 -57.31 -18.89
N THR A 847 37.55 -57.36 -19.05
CA THR A 847 38.18 -57.79 -20.31
C THR A 847 38.70 -59.22 -20.22
N GLY A 848 38.49 -59.98 -21.30
CA GLY A 848 38.95 -61.37 -21.41
C GLY A 848 38.41 -62.25 -20.29
N ASN A 849 39.31 -62.78 -19.45
CA ASN A 849 38.96 -63.61 -18.30
C ASN A 849 39.05 -62.86 -16.96
N SER A 850 39.36 -61.56 -16.96
CA SER A 850 39.50 -60.76 -15.73
C SER A 850 38.19 -60.75 -14.93
N ARG A 851 38.31 -60.83 -13.61
CA ARG A 851 37.20 -60.67 -12.68
C ARG A 851 37.20 -59.29 -12.00
N ASN A 852 38.18 -58.46 -12.31
CA ASN A 852 38.32 -57.12 -11.75
C ASN A 852 38.29 -56.10 -12.89
N ALA A 853 37.71 -54.94 -12.63
CA ALA A 853 37.66 -53.82 -13.55
C ALA A 853 37.73 -52.50 -12.76
N THR A 854 38.59 -51.58 -13.20
CA THR A 854 38.65 -50.24 -12.65
C THR A 854 37.84 -49.30 -13.54
N SER A 855 36.88 -48.59 -12.96
CA SER A 855 36.13 -47.56 -13.66
C SER A 855 36.91 -46.26 -13.80
N THR A 856 36.54 -45.45 -14.78
CA THR A 856 36.92 -44.03 -14.84
C THR A 856 35.65 -43.19 -14.81
N LEU A 857 35.60 -42.20 -13.93
CA LEU A 857 34.50 -41.25 -13.83
C LEU A 857 34.77 -40.05 -14.75
N SER A 858 33.83 -39.73 -15.63
CA SER A 858 33.91 -38.63 -16.61
C SER A 858 33.21 -37.35 -16.15
N GLY A 859 32.53 -37.37 -15.00
CA GLY A 859 31.89 -36.22 -14.35
C GLY A 859 32.33 -36.07 -12.88
N THR A 860 32.03 -34.92 -12.27
CA THR A 860 32.37 -34.63 -10.87
C THR A 860 31.43 -35.37 -9.91
N PHE A 861 31.83 -36.56 -9.46
CA PHE A 861 31.20 -37.24 -8.33
C PHE A 861 31.83 -36.74 -7.01
N GLN A 862 31.35 -35.59 -6.51
CA GLN A 862 31.80 -35.03 -5.24
C GLN A 862 31.01 -35.60 -4.06
N ILE A 863 31.73 -36.15 -3.09
CA ILE A 863 31.19 -36.60 -1.80
C ILE A 863 31.37 -35.44 -0.81
N PRO A 864 30.32 -35.00 -0.10
CA PRO A 864 30.41 -33.88 0.83
C PRO A 864 31.28 -34.20 2.05
N LYS A 865 31.93 -33.17 2.61
CA LYS A 865 32.66 -33.28 3.88
C LYS A 865 31.73 -33.83 4.97
N ASP A 866 32.19 -34.87 5.66
CA ASP A 866 31.50 -35.57 6.75
C ASP A 866 30.09 -36.05 6.35
N GLY A 867 29.91 -36.42 5.08
CA GLY A 867 28.63 -36.85 4.53
C GLY A 867 28.74 -37.97 3.50
N ASP A 868 27.57 -38.53 3.16
CA ASP A 868 27.44 -39.70 2.29
C ASP A 868 26.97 -39.34 0.88
N LYS A 869 27.37 -40.13 -0.12
CA LYS A 869 26.80 -40.10 -1.47
C LYS A 869 26.75 -41.51 -2.08
N VAL A 870 25.66 -41.84 -2.77
CA VAL A 870 25.45 -43.17 -3.37
C VAL A 870 25.76 -43.16 -4.87
N LEU A 871 26.53 -44.14 -5.31
CA LEU A 871 26.83 -44.42 -6.70
C LEU A 871 26.11 -45.71 -7.12
N THR A 872 25.22 -45.64 -8.11
CA THR A 872 24.47 -46.81 -8.59
C THR A 872 25.25 -47.56 -9.65
N ILE A 873 25.36 -48.89 -9.49
CA ILE A 873 25.98 -49.81 -10.46
C ILE A 873 24.88 -50.41 -11.32
N LYS A 874 25.00 -50.25 -12.64
CA LYS A 874 24.17 -50.93 -13.63
C LYS A 874 25.03 -51.80 -14.54
N ALA A 875 24.48 -52.91 -15.02
CA ALA A 875 25.15 -53.81 -15.94
C ALA A 875 24.32 -54.04 -17.20
N ASP A 876 25.01 -54.11 -18.32
CA ASP A 876 24.50 -54.66 -19.57
C ASP A 876 24.91 -56.13 -19.63
N LEU A 877 23.93 -57.02 -19.72
CA LEU A 877 24.13 -58.46 -19.65
C LEU A 877 24.34 -59.04 -21.03
N GLY A 878 25.24 -60.02 -21.16
CA GLY A 878 25.42 -60.76 -22.41
C GLY A 878 24.20 -61.62 -22.77
N ASN A 879 23.96 -61.83 -24.06
CA ASN A 879 22.95 -62.76 -24.54
C ASN A 879 23.29 -64.21 -24.15
N VAL A 880 22.27 -65.02 -23.88
CA VAL A 880 22.41 -66.46 -23.53
C VAL A 880 21.86 -67.33 -24.65
N GLY A 881 22.63 -68.32 -25.11
CA GLY A 881 22.17 -69.26 -26.14
C GLY A 881 23.30 -70.01 -26.86
N THR A 882 22.92 -70.98 -27.69
CA THR A 882 23.85 -71.81 -28.47
C THR A 882 24.71 -70.98 -29.41
N GLY A 883 26.04 -71.16 -29.37
CA GLY A 883 26.99 -70.44 -30.22
C GLY A 883 27.32 -69.02 -29.74
N LEU A 884 26.74 -68.57 -28.63
CA LEU A 884 27.07 -67.29 -27.98
C LEU A 884 28.15 -67.47 -26.92
N ALA A 885 28.78 -66.36 -26.50
CA ALA A 885 29.82 -66.36 -25.47
C ALA A 885 29.32 -66.90 -24.11
N THR A 886 28.02 -66.76 -23.82
CA THR A 886 27.35 -67.42 -22.70
C THR A 886 26.41 -68.51 -23.24
N SER A 887 26.88 -69.75 -23.25
CA SER A 887 26.17 -70.87 -23.89
C SER A 887 25.04 -71.50 -23.06
N SER A 888 24.99 -71.20 -21.77
CA SER A 888 24.02 -71.76 -20.81
C SER A 888 23.47 -70.70 -19.87
N SER A 889 22.19 -70.86 -19.49
CA SER A 889 21.54 -70.05 -18.47
C SER A 889 22.10 -70.33 -17.07
N GLY A 890 21.71 -69.53 -16.07
CA GLY A 890 21.96 -69.78 -14.66
C GLY A 890 23.18 -69.07 -14.07
N ALA A 891 23.74 -68.05 -14.72
CA ALA A 891 24.90 -67.32 -14.22
C ALA A 891 24.52 -66.28 -13.13
N LEU A 892 25.29 -66.12 -12.03
CA LEU A 892 25.05 -65.08 -10.99
C LEU A 892 25.93 -63.88 -11.18
N ILE A 893 25.34 -62.79 -11.67
CA ILE A 893 26.07 -61.56 -11.87
C ILE A 893 25.89 -60.67 -10.64
N ALA A 894 26.94 -60.60 -9.83
CA ALA A 894 27.08 -59.63 -8.74
C ALA A 894 28.37 -58.85 -8.97
N VAL A 895 28.23 -57.53 -9.07
CA VAL A 895 29.35 -56.60 -9.23
C VAL A 895 29.51 -55.87 -7.91
N ASP A 896 30.62 -56.13 -7.25
CA ASP A 896 30.97 -55.58 -5.94
C ASP A 896 32.06 -54.55 -6.06
N TYR A 897 32.15 -53.68 -5.05
CA TYR A 897 33.36 -52.90 -4.79
C TYR A 897 34.49 -53.86 -4.40
N ASP A 898 35.64 -53.70 -5.07
CA ASP A 898 36.89 -54.41 -4.73
C ASP A 898 37.68 -53.57 -3.73
N GLY A 899 37.62 -53.97 -2.46
CA GLY A 899 38.35 -53.32 -1.37
C GLY A 899 39.80 -53.75 -1.28
N THR A 900 40.19 -54.83 -1.95
CA THR A 900 41.56 -55.34 -1.95
C THR A 900 42.47 -54.59 -2.92
N ASP A 901 41.91 -53.93 -3.94
CA ASP A 901 42.65 -53.04 -4.85
C ASP A 901 42.99 -51.69 -4.19
N THR A 902 44.26 -51.54 -3.82
CA THR A 902 44.81 -50.36 -3.15
C THR A 902 45.03 -49.15 -4.08
N THR A 903 44.69 -49.27 -5.37
CA THR A 903 44.88 -48.22 -6.38
C THR A 903 43.67 -48.00 -7.29
N GLY A 904 42.71 -48.92 -7.31
CA GLY A 904 41.59 -48.89 -8.23
C GLY A 904 40.46 -47.95 -7.81
N THR A 905 40.36 -47.60 -6.52
CA THR A 905 39.38 -46.61 -6.04
C THR A 905 40.10 -45.34 -5.60
N GLN A 906 39.97 -44.27 -6.39
CA GLN A 906 40.70 -43.03 -6.15
C GLN A 906 39.76 -41.83 -6.05
N GLY A 907 40.08 -40.95 -5.11
CA GLY A 907 39.49 -39.61 -5.03
C GLY A 907 40.53 -38.58 -4.60
N THR A 908 40.22 -37.31 -4.82
CA THR A 908 41.08 -36.19 -4.40
C THR A 908 40.32 -35.31 -3.43
N GLY A 909 40.93 -35.03 -2.27
CA GLY A 909 40.40 -34.06 -1.32
C GLY A 909 40.31 -32.68 -1.95
N VAL A 910 39.13 -32.07 -1.91
CA VAL A 910 38.85 -30.78 -2.56
C VAL A 910 39.70 -29.66 -1.96
N ASP A 911 39.97 -29.74 -0.66
CA ASP A 911 40.68 -28.72 0.09
C ASP A 911 42.19 -28.98 0.15
N SER A 912 42.58 -30.22 0.47
CA SER A 912 43.99 -30.57 0.68
C SER A 912 44.72 -30.89 -0.62
N GLY A 913 44.00 -31.23 -1.69
CA GLY A 913 44.57 -31.79 -2.92
C GLY A 913 45.15 -33.20 -2.74
N THR A 914 44.98 -33.82 -1.56
CA THR A 914 45.52 -35.15 -1.26
C THR A 914 44.78 -36.20 -2.08
N THR A 915 45.53 -37.05 -2.79
CA THR A 915 44.94 -38.22 -3.47
C THR A 915 44.76 -39.36 -2.48
N ILE A 916 43.52 -39.81 -2.31
CA ILE A 916 43.16 -41.00 -1.55
C ILE A 916 43.09 -42.15 -2.54
N SER A 917 43.94 -43.17 -2.38
CA SER A 917 44.09 -44.26 -3.35
C SER A 917 43.29 -45.53 -3.01
N GLN A 918 42.64 -45.57 -1.85
CA GLN A 918 41.78 -46.66 -1.42
C GLN A 918 40.63 -46.12 -0.57
N GLY A 919 39.45 -46.72 -0.74
CA GLY A 919 38.30 -46.49 0.15
C GLY A 919 38.34 -47.44 1.35
N SER A 920 37.37 -48.35 1.42
CA SER A 920 37.36 -49.46 2.38
C SER A 920 38.29 -50.60 1.94
N SER A 921 38.84 -51.35 2.89
CA SER A 921 39.65 -52.55 2.62
C SER A 921 38.85 -53.85 2.47
N SER A 922 37.54 -53.80 2.71
CA SER A 922 36.62 -54.93 2.58
C SER A 922 35.74 -54.76 1.36
N ASP A 923 35.49 -55.87 0.67
CA ASP A 923 34.60 -55.91 -0.47
C ASP A 923 33.14 -55.74 -0.05
N THR A 924 32.31 -55.24 -0.96
CA THR A 924 30.85 -55.36 -0.77
C THR A 924 30.35 -56.76 -1.13
N ALA A 925 29.11 -57.06 -0.79
CA ALA A 925 28.43 -58.29 -1.19
C ALA A 925 27.02 -57.98 -1.73
N MET A 926 26.92 -57.76 -3.04
CA MET A 926 25.66 -57.61 -3.76
C MET A 926 24.95 -58.95 -3.92
N SER A 927 23.62 -58.93 -3.84
CA SER A 927 22.81 -60.15 -4.03
C SER A 927 22.89 -60.66 -5.48
N GLY A 928 23.13 -59.75 -6.43
CA GLY A 928 23.28 -60.04 -7.84
C GLY A 928 21.97 -60.42 -8.54
N VAL A 929 22.07 -60.65 -9.84
CA VAL A 929 20.97 -61.10 -10.69
C VAL A 929 21.33 -62.43 -11.34
N ARG A 930 20.37 -63.36 -11.37
CA ARG A 930 20.54 -64.61 -12.10
C ARG A 930 20.10 -64.46 -13.55
N VAL A 931 21.03 -64.69 -14.45
CA VAL A 931 20.82 -64.50 -15.88
C VAL A 931 20.29 -65.79 -16.50
N MET A 932 19.12 -65.70 -17.13
CA MET A 932 18.48 -66.79 -17.85
C MET A 932 18.17 -66.34 -19.29
N LYS A 933 18.10 -67.27 -20.25
CA LYS A 933 17.64 -66.95 -21.61
C LYS A 933 16.17 -66.47 -21.62
N SER A 934 15.30 -67.20 -20.92
CA SER A 934 13.89 -66.88 -20.65
C SER A 934 13.56 -67.29 -19.22
N TYR A 935 12.47 -66.78 -18.63
CA TYR A 935 12.03 -67.19 -17.30
C TYR A 935 10.50 -67.07 -17.13
N PRO A 936 9.90 -67.89 -16.23
CA PRO A 936 8.48 -67.83 -15.92
C PRO A 936 8.13 -66.67 -14.99
N THR A 937 6.88 -66.22 -15.06
CA THR A 937 6.19 -65.50 -13.97
C THR A 937 4.96 -66.31 -13.58
N VAL A 938 4.78 -66.56 -12.28
CA VAL A 938 3.65 -67.31 -11.73
C VAL A 938 2.64 -66.34 -11.14
N ALA A 939 1.35 -66.57 -11.35
CA ALA A 939 0.30 -65.77 -10.71
C ALA A 939 -0.88 -66.62 -10.30
N LYS A 940 -1.40 -66.41 -9.08
CA LYS A 940 -2.66 -67.01 -8.62
C LYS A 940 -3.82 -66.50 -9.47
N GLN A 941 -4.75 -67.39 -9.81
CA GLN A 941 -5.97 -67.07 -10.53
C GLN A 941 -7.18 -67.36 -9.64
N THR A 942 -8.09 -66.40 -9.50
CA THR A 942 -9.32 -66.55 -8.70
C THR A 942 -10.59 -66.58 -9.53
N SER A 943 -10.50 -66.18 -10.80
CA SER A 943 -11.65 -66.18 -11.71
C SER A 943 -12.27 -67.57 -11.80
N GLY A 944 -13.58 -67.66 -11.52
CA GLY A 944 -14.39 -68.88 -11.60
C GLY A 944 -14.08 -69.97 -10.57
N LEU A 945 -13.29 -69.70 -9.52
CA LEU A 945 -13.15 -70.58 -8.36
C LEU A 945 -14.26 -70.31 -7.33
N SER A 946 -14.88 -71.38 -6.84
CA SER A 946 -15.80 -71.32 -5.69
C SER A 946 -15.00 -71.38 -4.40
N SER A 947 -15.31 -70.54 -3.41
CA SER A 947 -14.79 -70.68 -2.04
C SER A 947 -15.61 -71.66 -1.19
N THR A 948 -16.72 -72.19 -1.73
CA THR A 948 -17.55 -73.17 -1.02
C THR A 948 -16.99 -74.57 -1.22
N LEU A 949 -16.72 -75.25 -0.12
CA LEU A 949 -16.32 -76.65 -0.11
C LEU A 949 -17.56 -77.55 -0.22
N ILE A 950 -17.61 -78.33 -1.29
CA ILE A 950 -18.64 -79.35 -1.51
C ILE A 950 -17.97 -80.73 -1.53
N ALA A 951 -18.68 -81.78 -1.10
CA ALA A 951 -18.17 -83.14 -1.20
C ALA A 951 -18.54 -83.69 -2.57
N GLN A 952 -17.59 -83.66 -3.51
CA GLN A 952 -17.80 -84.04 -4.91
C GLN A 952 -16.45 -84.45 -5.54
N SER A 953 -16.51 -85.29 -6.56
CA SER A 953 -15.37 -85.57 -7.44
C SER A 953 -15.08 -84.42 -8.40
N GLY A 954 -13.79 -84.17 -8.69
CA GLY A 954 -13.36 -83.24 -9.73
C GLY A 954 -13.52 -81.76 -9.38
N ILE A 955 -13.33 -81.39 -8.11
CA ILE A 955 -13.41 -80.00 -7.65
C ILE A 955 -12.11 -79.26 -7.98
N ASP A 956 -12.24 -78.04 -8.50
CA ASP A 956 -11.12 -77.11 -8.65
C ASP A 956 -10.69 -76.60 -7.27
N LEU A 957 -9.54 -77.07 -6.79
CA LEU A 957 -8.95 -76.71 -5.51
C LEU A 957 -8.11 -75.42 -5.59
N TYR A 958 -7.48 -75.18 -6.74
CA TYR A 958 -6.63 -74.02 -6.97
C TYR A 958 -6.52 -73.70 -8.45
N ARG A 959 -6.31 -72.43 -8.80
CA ARG A 959 -6.02 -72.00 -10.16
C ARG A 959 -4.83 -71.05 -10.16
N PHE A 960 -3.98 -71.17 -11.15
CA PHE A 960 -2.82 -70.29 -11.34
C PHE A 960 -2.48 -70.18 -12.82
N SER A 961 -1.59 -69.27 -13.16
CA SER A 961 -1.06 -69.10 -14.51
C SER A 961 0.46 -69.02 -14.47
N ILE A 962 1.09 -69.47 -15.55
CA ILE A 962 2.51 -69.31 -15.79
C ILE A 962 2.68 -68.58 -17.12
N THR A 963 3.43 -67.48 -17.09
CA THR A 963 3.74 -66.68 -18.28
C THR A 963 5.22 -66.82 -18.61
N ALA A 964 5.55 -67.19 -19.84
CA ALA A 964 6.91 -67.06 -20.34
C ALA A 964 7.18 -65.59 -20.67
N ASN A 965 8.35 -65.07 -20.29
CA ASN A 965 8.72 -63.74 -20.76
C ASN A 965 8.86 -63.70 -22.30
N THR A 966 8.97 -62.50 -22.87
CA THR A 966 9.04 -62.33 -24.33
C THR A 966 10.39 -62.73 -24.94
N ALA A 967 11.37 -63.14 -24.13
CA ALA A 967 12.73 -63.43 -24.58
C ALA A 967 12.89 -64.84 -25.15
N GLY A 968 11.97 -65.75 -24.83
CA GLY A 968 11.96 -67.10 -25.38
C GLY A 968 10.95 -67.99 -24.67
N ASP A 969 10.75 -69.17 -25.22
CA ASP A 969 9.91 -70.20 -24.63
C ASP A 969 10.48 -70.68 -23.29
N ILE A 970 9.64 -71.23 -22.42
CA ILE A 970 10.06 -71.96 -21.23
C ILE A 970 9.50 -73.39 -21.24
N GLY A 971 10.20 -74.31 -20.58
CA GLY A 971 9.70 -75.66 -20.29
C GLY A 971 9.29 -75.79 -18.82
N LEU A 972 8.19 -76.48 -18.54
CA LEU A 972 7.75 -76.85 -17.20
C LEU A 972 7.70 -78.38 -17.09
N ASN A 973 8.20 -78.95 -16.00
CA ASN A 973 8.17 -80.41 -15.83
C ASN A 973 7.70 -80.88 -14.45
N GLU A 974 7.74 -80.02 -13.42
CA GLU A 974 7.26 -80.38 -12.10
C GLU A 974 6.74 -79.17 -11.32
N LEU A 975 5.71 -79.42 -10.52
CA LEU A 975 5.11 -78.48 -9.58
C LEU A 975 4.89 -79.22 -8.26
N THR A 976 5.02 -78.54 -7.13
CA THR A 976 4.63 -79.07 -5.82
C THR A 976 3.37 -78.35 -5.36
N ILE A 977 2.33 -79.12 -5.08
CA ILE A 977 1.03 -78.64 -4.66
C ILE A 977 0.90 -78.88 -3.17
N ASN A 978 0.86 -77.81 -2.40
CA ASN A 978 0.57 -77.91 -0.98
C ASN A 978 -0.95 -77.99 -0.78
N VAL A 979 -1.43 -79.04 -0.12
CA VAL A 979 -2.84 -79.22 0.24
C VAL A 979 -2.93 -79.40 1.75
N ALA A 980 -3.69 -78.57 2.43
CA ALA A 980 -3.96 -78.69 3.87
C ALA A 980 -5.45 -78.80 4.12
N THR A 981 -5.87 -79.86 4.80
CA THR A 981 -7.27 -80.05 5.21
C THR A 981 -7.46 -79.66 6.67
N SER A 982 -8.67 -79.23 7.04
CA SER A 982 -9.02 -79.01 8.46
C SER A 982 -8.77 -80.28 9.29
N SER A 983 -8.26 -80.13 10.52
CA SER A 983 -8.02 -81.26 11.43
C SER A 983 -9.32 -82.01 11.74
N ALA A 984 -9.23 -83.35 11.74
CA ALA A 984 -10.34 -84.21 12.12
C ALA A 984 -10.77 -83.94 13.57
N SER A 985 -12.08 -83.83 13.83
CA SER A 985 -12.63 -83.76 15.18
C SER A 985 -13.98 -84.46 15.27
N THR A 986 -14.34 -84.89 16.47
CA THR A 986 -15.66 -85.49 16.74
C THR A 986 -16.82 -84.53 16.45
N ALA A 987 -16.62 -83.22 16.66
CA ALA A 987 -17.62 -82.20 16.37
C ALA A 987 -17.77 -81.93 14.86
N ASN A 988 -16.68 -81.64 14.15
CA ASN A 988 -16.70 -81.15 12.77
C ASN A 988 -16.58 -82.24 11.70
N GLY A 989 -16.22 -83.47 12.09
CA GLY A 989 -16.01 -84.59 11.18
C GLY A 989 -14.63 -84.61 10.53
N THR A 990 -14.51 -85.23 9.35
CA THR A 990 -13.27 -85.34 8.58
C THR A 990 -13.45 -84.80 7.16
N THR A 991 -12.46 -84.05 6.66
CA THR A 991 -12.37 -83.65 5.25
C THR A 991 -11.12 -84.30 4.65
N SER A 992 -11.27 -85.00 3.52
CA SER A 992 -10.15 -85.60 2.79
C SER A 992 -10.20 -85.21 1.31
N VAL A 993 -9.01 -85.15 0.70
CA VAL A 993 -8.84 -84.96 -0.73
C VAL A 993 -8.22 -86.24 -1.30
N THR A 994 -8.74 -86.72 -2.42
CA THR A 994 -8.21 -87.88 -3.16
C THR A 994 -8.07 -87.56 -4.64
N ASN A 995 -7.31 -88.35 -5.39
CA ASN A 995 -7.23 -88.27 -6.86
C ASN A 995 -6.83 -86.88 -7.39
N LEU A 996 -5.75 -86.32 -6.86
CA LEU A 996 -5.25 -84.99 -7.27
C LEU A 996 -4.69 -85.04 -8.71
N LEU A 997 -5.03 -84.06 -9.54
CA LEU A 997 -4.49 -83.90 -10.89
C LEU A 997 -4.37 -82.42 -11.27
N VAL A 998 -3.61 -82.13 -12.33
CA VAL A 998 -3.46 -80.77 -12.87
C VAL A 998 -3.87 -80.73 -14.34
N LYS A 999 -4.70 -79.76 -14.70
CA LYS A 999 -5.07 -79.48 -16.09
C LYS A 999 -4.53 -78.13 -16.55
N ALA A 1000 -4.02 -78.05 -17.77
CA ALA A 1000 -3.50 -76.83 -18.40
C ALA A 1000 -4.36 -76.36 -19.57
N TYR A 1001 -4.42 -75.04 -19.74
CA TYR A 1001 -5.25 -74.31 -20.69
C TYR A 1001 -4.47 -73.15 -21.30
N THR A 1002 -4.84 -72.76 -22.51
CA THR A 1002 -4.21 -71.67 -23.27
C THR A 1002 -4.92 -70.33 -23.11
N ASP A 1003 -6.08 -70.31 -22.45
CA ASP A 1003 -6.89 -69.12 -22.20
C ASP A 1003 -7.29 -68.99 -20.72
N SER A 1004 -7.52 -67.74 -20.28
CA SER A 1004 -7.92 -67.41 -18.90
C SER A 1004 -9.33 -67.87 -18.54
N GLY A 1005 -10.15 -68.23 -19.53
CA GLY A 1005 -11.48 -68.81 -19.34
C GLY A 1005 -11.45 -70.31 -19.03
N PHE A 1006 -10.27 -70.95 -19.11
CA PHE A 1006 -10.11 -72.39 -18.94
C PHE A 1006 -10.99 -73.20 -19.91
N SER A 1007 -11.09 -72.74 -21.15
CA SER A 1007 -11.96 -73.31 -22.19
C SER A 1007 -11.20 -74.10 -23.26
N ASN A 1008 -9.98 -73.67 -23.58
CA ASN A 1008 -9.10 -74.25 -24.57
C ASN A 1008 -7.96 -75.00 -23.87
N VAL A 1009 -8.11 -76.32 -23.77
CA VAL A 1009 -7.09 -77.20 -23.18
C VAL A 1009 -5.78 -77.15 -23.97
N VAL A 1010 -4.66 -77.31 -23.28
CA VAL A 1010 -3.35 -77.54 -23.93
C VAL A 1010 -3.38 -78.89 -24.66
N GLY A 1011 -3.00 -78.90 -25.95
CA GLY A 1011 -2.94 -80.09 -26.79
C GLY A 1011 -1.57 -80.77 -26.84
N GLY A 1012 -1.40 -81.75 -27.74
CA GLY A 1012 -0.14 -82.53 -27.89
C GLY A 1012 -0.20 -83.86 -27.14
N SER A 1013 0.80 -84.15 -26.31
CA SER A 1013 0.90 -85.39 -25.52
C SER A 1013 -0.11 -85.47 -24.36
N TYR A 1014 -0.87 -84.39 -24.08
CA TYR A 1014 -1.78 -84.28 -22.94
C TYR A 1014 -3.23 -84.52 -23.36
N THR A 1015 -3.82 -85.62 -22.85
CA THR A 1015 -5.24 -85.91 -23.12
C THR A 1015 -6.12 -84.99 -22.27
N ALA A 1016 -7.06 -84.29 -22.91
CA ALA A 1016 -7.99 -83.35 -22.25
C ALA A 1016 -7.30 -82.27 -21.38
N GLY A 1017 -6.08 -81.87 -21.75
CA GLY A 1017 -5.28 -80.88 -21.02
C GLY A 1017 -4.74 -81.37 -19.68
N GLN A 1018 -4.90 -82.65 -19.33
CA GLN A 1018 -4.32 -83.19 -18.10
C GLN A 1018 -2.81 -83.32 -18.26
N VAL A 1019 -2.07 -82.47 -17.55
CA VAL A 1019 -0.60 -82.38 -17.62
C VAL A 1019 0.09 -83.19 -16.54
N VAL A 1020 -0.61 -83.50 -15.45
CA VAL A 1020 -0.13 -84.35 -14.36
C VAL A 1020 -1.04 -85.56 -14.26
N ASP A 1021 -0.46 -86.76 -14.27
CA ASP A 1021 -1.20 -88.01 -14.06
C ASP A 1021 -1.88 -88.02 -12.69
N THR A 1022 -3.03 -88.67 -12.57
CA THR A 1022 -3.80 -88.64 -11.32
C THR A 1022 -3.00 -89.27 -10.18
N ILE A 1023 -2.71 -88.45 -9.16
CA ILE A 1023 -2.13 -88.89 -7.89
C ILE A 1023 -3.25 -89.60 -7.11
N ALA A 1024 -3.34 -90.91 -7.32
CA ALA A 1024 -4.42 -91.75 -6.81
C ALA A 1024 -4.32 -91.96 -5.28
N GLY A 1025 -5.48 -92.09 -4.63
CA GLY A 1025 -5.55 -92.32 -3.18
C GLY A 1025 -5.58 -91.02 -2.35
N LEU A 1026 -5.35 -91.14 -1.04
CA LEU A 1026 -5.42 -90.02 -0.09
C LEU A 1026 -4.25 -89.04 -0.32
N VAL A 1027 -4.58 -87.78 -0.59
CA VAL A 1027 -3.61 -86.70 -0.75
C VAL A 1027 -3.01 -86.35 0.61
N SER A 1028 -1.68 -86.22 0.68
CA SER A 1028 -0.98 -85.90 1.92
C SER A 1028 -1.30 -84.48 2.34
N SER A 1029 -1.57 -84.26 3.63
CA SER A 1029 -1.63 -82.91 4.19
C SER A 1029 -0.22 -82.32 4.21
N GLY A 1030 0.04 -81.37 3.31
CA GLY A 1030 1.37 -80.82 3.04
C GLY A 1030 1.68 -80.82 1.55
N ASP A 1031 2.96 -80.91 1.22
CA ASP A 1031 3.47 -80.84 -0.14
C ASP A 1031 3.25 -82.16 -0.90
N ASN A 1032 2.67 -82.07 -2.09
CA ASN A 1032 2.44 -83.18 -3.00
C ASN A 1032 3.14 -82.88 -4.33
N VAL A 1033 4.14 -83.68 -4.69
CA VAL A 1033 4.89 -83.51 -5.94
C VAL A 1033 4.01 -83.93 -7.12
N ALA A 1034 3.84 -83.03 -8.08
CA ALA A 1034 3.03 -83.16 -9.27
C ALA A 1034 3.94 -83.05 -10.51
N ALA A 1035 4.64 -84.14 -10.82
CA ALA A 1035 5.45 -84.26 -12.03
C ALA A 1035 4.54 -84.34 -13.26
N LEU A 1036 4.88 -83.60 -14.31
CA LEU A 1036 4.14 -83.62 -15.56
C LEU A 1036 4.45 -84.89 -16.35
N SER A 1037 3.46 -85.42 -17.07
CA SER A 1037 3.61 -86.63 -17.89
C SER A 1037 4.57 -86.44 -19.08
N SER A 1038 4.84 -85.19 -19.44
CA SER A 1038 5.88 -84.76 -20.39
C SER A 1038 6.30 -83.32 -20.04
N PRO A 1039 7.45 -82.82 -20.51
CA PRO A 1039 7.74 -81.39 -20.45
C PRO A 1039 6.68 -80.56 -21.20
N LEU A 1040 6.15 -79.53 -20.55
CA LEU A 1040 5.22 -78.58 -21.15
C LEU A 1040 5.95 -77.31 -21.58
N THR A 1041 5.95 -77.02 -22.88
CA THR A 1041 6.48 -75.75 -23.41
C THR A 1041 5.41 -74.66 -23.37
N ILE A 1042 5.76 -73.52 -22.75
CA ILE A 1042 4.97 -72.28 -22.80
C ILE A 1042 5.70 -71.31 -23.74
N PRO A 1043 5.08 -70.92 -24.87
CA PRO A 1043 5.73 -70.06 -25.86
C PRO A 1043 6.06 -68.66 -25.32
N ALA A 1044 7.08 -68.03 -25.87
CA ALA A 1044 7.53 -66.68 -25.52
C ALA A 1044 6.36 -65.67 -25.48
N GLY A 1045 6.27 -64.92 -24.37
CA GLY A 1045 5.22 -63.91 -24.17
C GLY A 1045 3.81 -64.46 -23.92
N GLN A 1046 3.60 -65.78 -23.98
CA GLN A 1046 2.30 -66.40 -23.76
C GLN A 1046 2.10 -66.81 -22.30
N THR A 1047 0.83 -66.81 -21.88
CA THR A 1047 0.39 -67.26 -20.57
C THR A 1047 -0.44 -68.53 -20.71
N TYR A 1048 -0.03 -69.60 -20.00
CA TYR A 1048 -0.85 -70.79 -19.82
C TYR A 1048 -1.47 -70.79 -18.42
N TYR A 1049 -2.68 -71.36 -18.32
CA TYR A 1049 -3.52 -71.36 -17.13
C TYR A 1049 -3.73 -72.78 -16.64
N PHE A 1050 -3.73 -72.97 -15.32
CA PHE A 1050 -3.70 -74.29 -14.70
C PHE A 1050 -4.80 -74.42 -13.64
N LYS A 1051 -5.45 -75.59 -13.60
CA LYS A 1051 -6.38 -76.01 -12.55
C LYS A 1051 -5.76 -77.16 -11.77
N VAL A 1052 -5.69 -77.02 -10.46
CA VAL A 1052 -5.48 -78.13 -9.53
C VAL A 1052 -6.84 -78.69 -9.19
N VAL A 1053 -7.06 -79.96 -9.47
CA VAL A 1053 -8.35 -80.63 -9.33
C VAL A 1053 -8.20 -81.83 -8.40
N GLY A 1054 -9.18 -82.07 -7.52
CA GLY A 1054 -9.22 -83.27 -6.68
C GLY A 1054 -10.63 -83.64 -6.25
N ASP A 1055 -10.78 -84.85 -5.73
CA ASP A 1055 -12.02 -85.38 -5.20
C ASP A 1055 -12.10 -85.11 -3.70
N VAL A 1056 -13.10 -84.35 -3.27
CA VAL A 1056 -13.31 -84.01 -1.85
C VAL A 1056 -14.35 -84.94 -1.25
N ALA A 1057 -13.98 -85.62 -0.16
CA ALA A 1057 -14.91 -86.36 0.68
C ALA A 1057 -15.05 -85.71 2.05
N GLN A 1058 -16.26 -85.73 2.60
CA GLN A 1058 -16.54 -85.29 3.96
C GLN A 1058 -17.35 -86.35 4.70
N VAL A 1059 -16.93 -86.63 5.94
CA VAL A 1059 -17.72 -87.42 6.91
C VAL A 1059 -18.19 -86.45 7.97
N ALA A 1060 -19.50 -86.36 8.20
CA ALA A 1060 -20.08 -85.45 9.19
C ALA A 1060 -19.71 -85.84 10.63
N GLY A 1061 -19.44 -84.84 11.48
CA GLY A 1061 -19.32 -85.01 12.92
C GLY A 1061 -20.64 -84.78 13.64
N THR A 1062 -20.61 -84.66 14.96
CA THR A 1062 -21.82 -84.48 15.79
C THR A 1062 -22.53 -83.15 15.57
N THR A 1063 -21.87 -82.13 15.01
CA THR A 1063 -22.46 -80.82 14.70
C THR A 1063 -22.63 -80.57 13.19
N GLY A 1064 -22.46 -81.59 12.34
CA GLY A 1064 -22.52 -81.49 10.88
C GLY A 1064 -21.16 -81.63 10.19
N SER A 1065 -21.08 -81.31 8.90
CA SER A 1065 -19.81 -81.28 8.14
C SER A 1065 -19.25 -79.86 8.11
N ALA A 1066 -18.23 -79.59 8.91
CA ALA A 1066 -17.48 -78.33 8.87
C ALA A 1066 -16.03 -78.65 8.51
N GLY A 1067 -15.49 -78.02 7.46
CA GLY A 1067 -14.15 -78.35 7.01
C GLY A 1067 -13.60 -77.41 5.95
N THR A 1068 -12.28 -77.44 5.82
CA THR A 1068 -11.56 -76.59 4.86
C THR A 1068 -10.58 -77.40 4.03
N VAL A 1069 -10.39 -77.00 2.77
CA VAL A 1069 -9.25 -77.41 1.94
C VAL A 1069 -8.51 -76.15 1.52
N THR A 1070 -7.26 -76.02 1.95
CA THR A 1070 -6.38 -74.91 1.59
C THR A 1070 -5.31 -75.40 0.62
N THR A 1071 -5.16 -74.74 -0.52
CA THR A 1071 -4.23 -75.15 -1.58
C THR A 1071 -3.35 -73.99 -2.03
N LYS A 1072 -2.08 -74.27 -2.33
CA LYS A 1072 -1.13 -73.34 -2.98
C LYS A 1072 -0.10 -74.11 -3.81
N ILE A 1073 0.63 -73.40 -4.66
CA ILE A 1073 1.86 -73.91 -5.30
C ILE A 1073 3.05 -73.56 -4.40
N SER A 1074 3.85 -74.56 -4.03
CA SER A 1074 5.02 -74.37 -3.18
C SER A 1074 6.18 -73.76 -3.97
N GLY A 1075 6.93 -72.87 -3.32
CA GLY A 1075 8.12 -72.24 -3.87
C GLY A 1075 9.40 -72.85 -3.32
N ASP A 1076 10.54 -72.34 -3.77
CA ASP A 1076 11.86 -72.81 -3.36
C ASP A 1076 12.60 -71.78 -2.50
N ALA A 1077 13.28 -72.24 -1.44
CA ALA A 1077 13.98 -71.37 -0.50
C ALA A 1077 15.42 -71.01 -0.90
N ALA A 1078 16.00 -71.74 -1.86
CA ALA A 1078 17.34 -71.50 -2.39
C ALA A 1078 17.45 -71.98 -3.84
N TYR A 1079 18.37 -71.41 -4.61
CA TYR A 1079 18.79 -71.97 -5.89
C TYR A 1079 19.46 -73.33 -5.67
N PRO A 1080 19.26 -74.35 -6.53
CA PRO A 1080 19.78 -75.68 -6.28
C PRO A 1080 21.32 -75.69 -6.30
N ALA A 1081 21.92 -76.49 -5.41
CA ALA A 1081 23.35 -76.73 -5.41
C ALA A 1081 23.71 -77.70 -6.54
N LEU A 1082 24.36 -77.18 -7.59
CA LEU A 1082 24.59 -77.90 -8.84
C LEU A 1082 26.09 -77.90 -9.21
N ALA A 1083 26.55 -78.96 -9.87
CA ALA A 1083 27.91 -79.07 -10.40
C ALA A 1083 28.15 -78.19 -11.66
N ALA A 1084 27.07 -77.81 -12.34
CA ALA A 1084 27.04 -76.86 -13.44
C ALA A 1084 26.04 -75.72 -13.12
N LEU A 1085 25.89 -74.72 -13.99
CA LEU A 1085 24.97 -73.59 -13.76
C LEU A 1085 23.50 -74.03 -13.69
N MET A 1086 23.15 -75.08 -14.43
CA MET A 1086 21.81 -75.67 -14.56
C MET A 1086 21.89 -77.18 -14.33
N GLY A 1087 20.80 -77.78 -13.86
CA GLY A 1087 20.71 -79.20 -13.52
C GLY A 1087 19.99 -80.02 -14.57
N GLN A 1088 19.94 -81.32 -14.33
CA GLN A 1088 19.03 -82.25 -15.02
C GLN A 1088 17.79 -82.42 -14.15
N TYR A 1089 16.63 -82.73 -14.73
CA TYR A 1089 15.41 -82.95 -13.95
C TYR A 1089 15.57 -84.09 -12.92
N ALA A 1090 16.26 -85.18 -13.29
CA ALA A 1090 16.40 -86.40 -12.49
C ALA A 1090 17.15 -86.22 -11.15
N THR A 1091 17.68 -85.04 -10.84
CA THR A 1091 18.48 -84.80 -9.63
C THR A 1091 17.69 -84.23 -8.44
N GLY A 1092 16.36 -84.10 -8.55
CA GLY A 1092 15.52 -83.57 -7.47
C GLY A 1092 15.77 -82.08 -7.22
N LEU A 1093 15.31 -81.22 -8.14
CA LEU A 1093 15.70 -79.81 -8.20
C LEU A 1093 14.94 -78.90 -7.23
N GLY A 1094 13.75 -79.28 -6.77
CA GLY A 1094 12.96 -78.47 -5.84
C GLY A 1094 11.46 -78.62 -6.07
N ASN A 1095 10.71 -77.59 -5.69
CA ASN A 1095 9.25 -77.58 -5.70
C ASN A 1095 8.64 -77.09 -7.01
N PHE A 1096 9.35 -76.32 -7.81
CA PHE A 1096 8.87 -75.82 -9.10
C PHE A 1096 9.96 -75.96 -10.15
N VAL A 1097 9.90 -76.99 -10.99
CA VAL A 1097 11.01 -77.33 -11.89
C VAL A 1097 10.71 -76.91 -13.31
N TRP A 1098 11.56 -76.03 -13.85
CA TRP A 1098 11.39 -75.40 -15.15
C TRP A 1098 12.72 -75.25 -15.90
N SER A 1099 12.63 -74.99 -17.19
CA SER A 1099 13.75 -74.80 -18.11
C SER A 1099 13.60 -73.49 -18.89
N PRO A 1100 14.66 -72.68 -19.05
CA PRO A 1100 14.69 -71.51 -19.92
C PRO A 1100 14.85 -71.86 -21.41
N LEU A 1101 14.89 -73.16 -21.77
CA LEU A 1101 15.07 -73.66 -23.13
C LEU A 1101 16.24 -72.99 -23.85
N SER A 1102 17.42 -73.05 -23.23
CA SER A 1102 18.65 -72.40 -23.67
C SER A 1102 19.08 -72.83 -25.09
N THR A 1103 18.81 -74.08 -25.49
CA THR A 1103 19.39 -74.69 -26.71
C THR A 1103 18.44 -75.02 -27.86
N THR A 1104 17.15 -75.26 -27.63
CA THR A 1104 15.98 -75.31 -28.58
C THR A 1104 14.87 -76.22 -28.04
N THR A 1105 15.22 -77.33 -27.40
CA THR A 1105 14.33 -78.24 -26.64
C THR A 1105 15.09 -78.78 -25.44
N ALA A 1106 14.49 -78.83 -24.25
CA ALA A 1106 15.10 -79.46 -23.08
C ALA A 1106 14.45 -80.82 -22.84
N ALA A 1107 15.17 -81.91 -23.14
CA ALA A 1107 14.81 -83.20 -22.57
C ALA A 1107 15.20 -83.21 -21.08
N THR A 1108 14.59 -84.10 -20.30
CA THR A 1108 14.81 -84.19 -18.84
C THR A 1108 16.26 -84.48 -18.45
N ALA A 1109 17.06 -85.05 -19.37
CA ALA A 1109 18.49 -85.34 -19.18
C ALA A 1109 19.43 -84.15 -19.54
N ASN A 1110 18.92 -83.07 -20.15
CA ASN A 1110 19.74 -81.90 -20.46
C ASN A 1110 20.09 -81.10 -19.20
N LEU A 1111 21.28 -80.50 -19.15
CA LEU A 1111 21.68 -79.53 -18.12
C LEU A 1111 21.06 -78.15 -18.42
N ASP A 1112 19.73 -78.06 -18.32
CA ASP A 1112 18.96 -76.85 -18.63
C ASP A 1112 17.71 -76.73 -17.75
N TRP A 1113 17.71 -77.40 -16.60
CA TRP A 1113 16.60 -77.38 -15.64
C TRP A 1113 17.02 -76.73 -14.32
N THR A 1114 16.09 -76.02 -13.69
CA THR A 1114 16.30 -75.39 -12.39
C THR A 1114 14.98 -75.28 -11.63
N ASN A 1115 15.02 -74.72 -10.41
CA ASN A 1115 13.86 -74.59 -9.55
C ASN A 1115 13.23 -73.18 -9.57
N GLY A 1116 12.18 -72.97 -8.77
CA GLY A 1116 11.41 -71.74 -8.72
C GLY A 1116 11.99 -70.63 -7.84
N TYR A 1117 13.26 -70.71 -7.43
CA TYR A 1117 13.84 -69.78 -6.47
C TYR A 1117 13.75 -68.32 -6.94
N GLN A 1118 13.02 -67.50 -6.19
CA GLN A 1118 12.82 -66.07 -6.45
C GLN A 1118 12.25 -65.77 -7.85
N ILE A 1119 11.49 -66.70 -8.41
CA ILE A 1119 10.68 -66.42 -9.60
C ILE A 1119 9.58 -65.43 -9.24
N THR A 1120 9.33 -64.47 -10.13
CA THR A 1120 8.31 -63.45 -9.89
C THR A 1120 6.95 -64.12 -9.67
N GLY A 1121 6.32 -63.80 -8.54
CA GLY A 1121 5.03 -64.37 -8.10
C GLY A 1121 5.10 -65.78 -7.48
N LEU A 1122 6.31 -66.30 -7.23
CA LEU A 1122 6.55 -67.54 -6.50
C LEU A 1122 7.65 -67.34 -5.44
N PRO A 1123 7.33 -66.72 -4.28
CA PRO A 1123 8.29 -66.57 -3.19
C PRO A 1123 8.64 -67.93 -2.55
N SER A 1124 9.63 -67.97 -1.66
CA SER A 1124 10.09 -69.22 -1.02
C SER A 1124 9.00 -70.00 -0.29
N GLY A 1125 8.00 -69.31 0.26
CA GLY A 1125 6.84 -69.92 0.90
C GLY A 1125 5.76 -70.44 -0.07
N GLY A 1126 5.91 -70.23 -1.38
CA GLY A 1126 4.92 -70.52 -2.41
C GLY A 1126 3.95 -69.36 -2.68
N THR A 1127 3.06 -69.57 -3.64
CA THR A 1127 1.99 -68.63 -3.98
C THR A 1127 1.03 -68.41 -2.80
N ASP A 1128 0.27 -67.32 -2.82
CA ASP A 1128 -0.86 -67.15 -1.89
C ASP A 1128 -1.81 -68.35 -1.92
N SER A 1129 -2.21 -68.85 -0.76
CA SER A 1129 -3.14 -69.98 -0.68
C SER A 1129 -4.57 -69.59 -1.05
N PHE A 1130 -5.37 -70.56 -1.47
CA PHE A 1130 -6.81 -70.45 -1.64
C PHE A 1130 -7.50 -71.49 -0.75
N THR A 1131 -8.55 -71.08 -0.04
CA THR A 1131 -9.25 -71.94 0.91
C THR A 1131 -10.70 -72.11 0.48
N LEU A 1132 -11.12 -73.36 0.32
CA LEU A 1132 -12.52 -73.75 0.22
C LEU A 1132 -13.01 -74.09 1.62
N SER A 1133 -14.18 -73.58 2.04
CA SER A 1133 -14.77 -73.86 3.35
C SER A 1133 -16.24 -74.26 3.26
N LYS A 1134 -16.71 -75.09 4.18
CA LYS A 1134 -18.11 -75.49 4.34
C LYS A 1134 -18.60 -75.22 5.75
#